data_AF-A0A517YFN3-F1
#
_entry.id   AF-A0A517YFN3-F1
#
_cell.length_a   1.000
_cell.length_b   1.000
_cell.length_c   1.000
_cell.angle_alpha   90.00
_cell.angle_beta   90.00
_cell.angle_gamma   90.00
#
_symmetry.space_group_name_H-M   'P 1'
#
loop_
_entity.id
_entity.type
_entity.pdbx_description
1 polymer ?
#
loop_
_entity_poly.entity_id
_entity_poly.type
_entity_poly.pdbx_seq_one_letter_code
_entity_poly.pdbx_strand_id
1 'polypeptide(L)'
;MFRTMLAVLLTLLASCPLFAQDKSVNPGINKAFDAPNVPEFVERFEIEGRDVFDHRKEVVAALGIKEGMAVADVGAGTGLFTRMFSPLVGAKGKVYAVDISDEFVSYVEKIARQQKLENIVGVVCKPDSVELPPNSVDLVFICDTYHHFEFPHKTMRSIHKALKPNGQVVLVDFHRIPGKSSEWAIGHVRAGQEVFTKEIVDAGFKQIEEKKDMLKESYFVRFEKQDGKAKDDEPLVPLPKAAPAPLDNPTTPEKVSLGKQLFFDHRLSGDNTISCATCHLFDKAFGDGVALGQGVGGKKLSRNTQTCLNCGFFDNFFWDGRAATLEEQALGPILSPDEMNQGLNQLEEELNAIPAYVRQFKSIFGTKPHRDGIAKALAAYQRTLVTEPSPYDRYLKGDKQALSSDAIRGLELFQGEAGCTQCHHGPLLSDSKFYRLGTSYRDEGRGKITGKKEDRYRFRTPTLRNVSETAPYMHDGTLKTLNDVVEFYYRGIPKTGPDGLLPDTAALSGQSFSEIPLLVAFLNSLTGKSPIETPPVLPALLKGEPETSISPAVSDSNGFLIHRIESPYQAEQTSVRVLLPDRLEQGRKLRVVYVLPVEAGNGNHYGDGLLEVKKHDLHNKLQTIFVAPTFSRVPWYADHPTDLKIRQETYFINVVLPLIEQTYPAQKSVDGRLLIGFSKSGWGAWSLLLRHPNLFGRAAAWDAPMMMADLGKYATKVIFGNQEAFEPYRISDLVAKKASAMGEGKRLLLTGYGSFRQDHQRVHALLDELKIPHEYRDGPQRKHDWHSGWVTELVELLVSTNGGKN
;
A
#
# COMPACT_ATOMS: atom_id res chain seq x y z
N MET A 1 -0.67 -39.07 -65.70
CA MET A 1 -2.09 -38.69 -65.86
C MET A 1 -2.45 -37.88 -64.63
N PHE A 2 -2.53 -36.54 -64.71
CA PHE A 2 -3.77 -35.77 -64.94
C PHE A 2 -4.84 -36.10 -63.87
N ARG A 3 -5.57 -35.19 -63.23
CA ARG A 3 -5.64 -33.72 -63.12
C ARG A 3 -6.75 -33.48 -62.05
N THR A 4 -6.53 -32.48 -61.20
CA THR A 4 -7.46 -31.43 -60.72
C THR A 4 -8.99 -31.49 -60.96
N MET A 5 -9.72 -31.02 -59.91
CA MET A 5 -10.95 -30.17 -59.92
C MET A 5 -12.26 -30.79 -60.44
N LEU A 6 -13.50 -30.46 -60.06
CA LEU A 6 -14.26 -29.48 -59.25
C LEU A 6 -15.67 -30.15 -59.13
N ALA A 7 -16.59 -29.94 -58.19
CA ALA A 7 -17.19 -28.67 -57.81
C ALA A 7 -18.03 -28.80 -56.53
N VAL A 8 -17.92 -27.74 -55.76
CA VAL A 8 -18.67 -27.36 -54.58
C VAL A 8 -19.99 -26.73 -55.00
N LEU A 9 -21.10 -27.16 -54.39
CA LEU A 9 -22.26 -26.31 -54.13
C LEU A 9 -23.08 -26.92 -52.98
N LEU A 10 -23.04 -26.33 -51.79
CA LEU A 10 -24.23 -26.15 -50.96
C LEU A 10 -23.94 -25.09 -49.87
N THR A 11 -24.46 -23.91 -50.17
CA THR A 11 -24.95 -22.82 -49.29
C THR A 11 -24.78 -22.94 -47.78
N LEU A 12 -24.01 -21.98 -47.25
CA LEU A 12 -24.15 -21.23 -45.99
C LEU A 12 -25.33 -21.57 -45.07
N LEU A 13 -25.01 -21.93 -43.83
CA LEU A 13 -25.63 -21.42 -42.60
C LEU A 13 -24.60 -21.55 -41.47
N ALA A 14 -23.89 -20.46 -41.17
CA ALA A 14 -22.94 -20.37 -40.07
C ALA A 14 -23.71 -20.22 -38.75
N SER A 15 -23.70 -21.25 -37.90
CA SER A 15 -24.10 -21.16 -36.50
C SER A 15 -22.94 -20.60 -35.67
N CYS A 16 -22.98 -19.30 -35.35
CA CYS A 16 -22.09 -18.68 -34.37
C CYS A 16 -22.37 -19.24 -32.96
N PRO A 17 -21.36 -19.58 -32.15
CA PRO A 17 -21.57 -19.92 -30.74
C PRO A 17 -21.82 -18.65 -29.92
N LEU A 18 -22.92 -18.65 -29.16
CA LEU A 18 -23.35 -17.56 -28.27
C LEU A 18 -22.33 -17.30 -27.15
N PHE A 19 -21.92 -16.03 -27.03
CA PHE A 19 -21.16 -15.50 -25.90
C PHE A 19 -21.98 -15.58 -24.59
N ALA A 20 -21.35 -15.95 -23.48
CA ALA A 20 -21.99 -15.99 -22.17
C ALA A 20 -22.39 -14.58 -21.70
N GLN A 21 -23.68 -14.35 -21.45
CA GLN A 21 -24.21 -13.10 -20.90
C GLN A 21 -23.99 -13.03 -19.38
N ASP A 22 -23.60 -11.85 -18.84
CA ASP A 22 -23.70 -11.50 -17.40
C ASP A 22 -25.05 -11.91 -16.80
N LYS A 23 -25.16 -12.03 -15.46
CA LYS A 23 -26.38 -12.45 -14.75
C LYS A 23 -27.28 -11.26 -14.35
N SER A 24 -28.59 -11.45 -14.48
CA SER A 24 -29.62 -10.43 -14.20
C SER A 24 -29.78 -10.19 -12.70
N VAL A 25 -29.92 -8.92 -12.27
CA VAL A 25 -30.10 -8.53 -10.87
C VAL A 25 -31.54 -8.76 -10.37
N ASN A 26 -32.49 -8.98 -11.28
CA ASN A 26 -33.85 -9.41 -10.96
C ASN A 26 -34.45 -10.21 -12.14
N PRO A 27 -34.06 -11.49 -12.32
CA PRO A 27 -34.45 -12.27 -13.49
C PRO A 27 -35.96 -12.38 -13.66
N GLY A 28 -36.47 -11.98 -14.82
CA GLY A 28 -37.88 -12.09 -15.15
C GLY A 28 -38.77 -10.98 -14.59
N ILE A 29 -38.19 -9.90 -14.03
CA ILE A 29 -38.95 -8.70 -13.65
C ILE A 29 -39.69 -8.08 -14.85
N ASN A 30 -39.22 -8.35 -16.07
CA ASN A 30 -39.80 -7.85 -17.30
C ASN A 30 -40.79 -8.80 -17.99
N LYS A 31 -41.08 -9.99 -17.43
CA LYS A 31 -42.00 -10.96 -18.04
C LYS A 31 -43.38 -10.39 -18.36
N ALA A 32 -43.86 -9.44 -17.55
CA ALA A 32 -45.14 -8.78 -17.78
C ALA A 32 -45.15 -7.89 -19.05
N PHE A 33 -43.99 -7.64 -19.66
CA PHE A 33 -43.81 -6.81 -20.85
C PHE A 33 -43.43 -7.62 -22.10
N ASP A 34 -43.41 -8.96 -22.03
CA ASP A 34 -43.18 -9.81 -23.21
C ASP A 34 -44.35 -9.75 -24.21
N ALA A 35 -45.56 -9.43 -23.74
CA ALA A 35 -46.76 -9.24 -24.54
C ALA A 35 -47.78 -8.33 -23.80
N PRO A 36 -47.50 -7.03 -23.64
CA PRO A 36 -48.31 -6.14 -22.81
C PRO A 36 -49.63 -5.76 -23.49
N ASN A 37 -50.72 -5.70 -22.72
CA ASN A 37 -51.97 -5.08 -23.17
C ASN A 37 -51.88 -3.55 -23.04
N VAL A 38 -51.29 -2.88 -24.05
CA VAL A 38 -50.94 -1.45 -23.99
C VAL A 38 -52.09 -0.53 -23.51
N PRO A 39 -53.36 -0.67 -23.96
CA PRO A 39 -54.49 0.07 -23.40
C PRO A 39 -54.63 0.03 -21.86
N GLU A 40 -54.45 -1.13 -21.23
CA GLU A 40 -54.52 -1.26 -19.76
C GLU A 40 -53.38 -0.49 -19.09
N PHE A 41 -52.20 -0.47 -19.72
CA PHE A 41 -51.07 0.33 -19.23
C PHE A 41 -51.30 1.83 -19.41
N VAL A 42 -52.02 2.27 -20.46
CA VAL A 42 -52.43 3.68 -20.60
C VAL A 42 -53.34 4.09 -19.44
N GLU A 43 -54.36 3.27 -19.14
CA GLU A 43 -55.27 3.53 -18.02
C GLU A 43 -54.55 3.53 -16.66
N ARG A 44 -53.45 2.78 -16.53
CA ARG A 44 -52.68 2.69 -15.29
C ARG A 44 -51.61 3.77 -15.14
N PHE A 45 -50.94 4.14 -16.23
CA PHE A 45 -49.81 5.07 -16.21
C PHE A 45 -50.23 6.53 -16.41
N GLU A 46 -51.36 6.76 -17.08
CA GLU A 46 -51.87 8.09 -17.43
C GLU A 46 -53.15 8.45 -16.64
N ILE A 47 -53.12 8.26 -15.33
CA ILE A 47 -54.26 8.47 -14.42
C ILE A 47 -53.97 9.53 -13.35
N GLU A 48 -54.98 10.35 -13.03
CA GLU A 48 -54.93 11.30 -11.93
C GLU A 48 -54.78 10.60 -10.57
N GLY A 49 -53.98 11.17 -9.68
CA GLY A 49 -53.62 10.59 -8.38
C GLY A 49 -52.33 9.78 -8.40
N ARG A 50 -51.76 9.50 -9.57
CA ARG A 50 -50.43 8.92 -9.70
C ARG A 50 -49.39 10.04 -9.61
N ASP A 51 -48.48 9.96 -8.65
CA ASP A 51 -47.52 11.02 -8.31
C ASP A 51 -46.81 11.63 -9.54
N VAL A 52 -46.16 10.79 -10.35
CA VAL A 52 -45.46 11.22 -11.57
C VAL A 52 -46.41 11.77 -12.64
N PHE A 53 -47.66 11.27 -12.74
CA PHE A 53 -48.63 11.80 -13.69
C PHE A 53 -49.11 13.19 -13.23
N ASP A 54 -49.50 13.35 -11.97
CA ASP A 54 -49.98 14.62 -11.43
C ASP A 54 -48.92 15.72 -11.57
N HIS A 55 -47.66 15.38 -11.33
CA HIS A 55 -46.51 16.29 -11.42
C HIS A 55 -45.79 16.29 -12.78
N ARG A 56 -46.34 15.64 -13.82
CA ARG A 56 -45.67 15.45 -15.13
C ARG A 56 -45.16 16.75 -15.78
N LYS A 57 -45.90 17.85 -15.63
CA LYS A 57 -45.49 19.17 -16.16
C LYS A 57 -44.28 19.74 -15.42
N GLU A 58 -44.21 19.54 -14.11
CA GLU A 58 -43.09 19.97 -13.26
C GLU A 58 -41.86 19.13 -13.56
N VAL A 59 -42.01 17.81 -13.69
CA VAL A 59 -40.94 16.89 -14.13
C VAL A 59 -40.38 17.34 -15.48
N VAL A 60 -41.24 17.55 -16.48
CA VAL A 60 -40.82 17.97 -17.83
C VAL A 60 -40.11 19.33 -17.80
N ALA A 61 -40.61 20.30 -17.02
CA ALA A 61 -39.96 21.59 -16.85
C ALA A 61 -38.57 21.45 -16.19
N ALA A 62 -38.45 20.59 -15.19
CA ALA A 62 -37.20 20.32 -14.49
C ALA A 62 -36.13 19.71 -15.40
N LEU A 63 -36.50 19.01 -16.49
CA LEU A 63 -35.55 18.40 -17.43
C LEU A 63 -34.68 19.42 -18.17
N GLY A 64 -35.19 20.63 -18.40
CA GLY A 64 -34.46 21.68 -19.11
C GLY A 64 -34.27 21.41 -20.61
N ILE A 65 -35.22 20.70 -21.23
CA ILE A 65 -35.19 20.38 -22.66
C ILE A 65 -35.26 21.67 -23.50
N LYS A 66 -34.40 21.75 -24.53
CA LYS A 66 -34.28 22.89 -25.45
C LYS A 66 -34.47 22.43 -26.89
N GLU A 67 -34.84 23.38 -27.75
CA GLU A 67 -34.92 23.16 -29.19
C GLU A 67 -33.58 22.63 -29.74
N GLY A 68 -33.65 21.62 -30.60
CA GLY A 68 -32.50 20.96 -31.22
C GLY A 68 -31.87 19.82 -30.42
N MET A 69 -32.28 19.58 -29.17
CA MET A 69 -31.78 18.46 -28.37
C MET A 69 -32.23 17.11 -28.94
N ALA A 70 -31.38 16.10 -28.75
CA ALA A 70 -31.73 14.70 -28.85
C ALA A 70 -31.97 14.14 -27.44
N VAL A 71 -33.19 13.67 -27.17
CA VAL A 71 -33.62 13.17 -25.84
C VAL A 71 -34.01 11.70 -25.97
N ALA A 72 -33.57 10.84 -25.05
CA ALA A 72 -34.04 9.46 -24.96
C ALA A 72 -34.96 9.28 -23.75
N ASP A 73 -36.14 8.74 -23.97
CA ASP A 73 -37.08 8.28 -22.95
C ASP A 73 -36.88 6.76 -22.82
N VAL A 74 -36.14 6.32 -21.79
CA VAL A 74 -35.76 4.90 -21.59
C VAL A 74 -36.72 4.24 -20.62
N GLY A 75 -37.44 3.22 -21.11
CA GLY A 75 -38.66 2.75 -20.48
C GLY A 75 -39.87 3.56 -20.90
N ALA A 76 -39.96 3.91 -22.19
CA ALA A 76 -40.97 4.86 -22.68
C ALA A 76 -42.42 4.42 -22.38
N GLY A 77 -42.68 3.11 -22.29
CA GLY A 77 -43.99 2.55 -21.98
C GLY A 77 -45.08 3.09 -22.91
N THR A 78 -46.07 3.78 -22.35
CA THR A 78 -47.18 4.37 -23.12
C THR A 78 -46.77 5.61 -23.91
N GLY A 79 -45.55 6.12 -23.73
CA GLY A 79 -45.03 7.32 -24.39
C GLY A 79 -45.55 8.64 -23.80
N LEU A 80 -46.05 8.63 -22.56
CA LEU A 80 -46.53 9.84 -21.88
C LEU A 80 -45.51 10.99 -21.97
N PHE A 81 -44.27 10.74 -21.55
CA PHE A 81 -43.20 11.74 -21.55
C PHE A 81 -42.61 11.97 -22.94
N THR A 82 -42.38 10.91 -23.72
CA THR A 82 -41.97 11.00 -25.13
C THR A 82 -42.79 12.05 -25.90
N ARG A 83 -44.13 12.02 -25.79
CA ARG A 83 -45.01 12.99 -26.47
C ARG A 83 -44.86 14.41 -25.96
N MET A 84 -44.57 14.58 -24.66
CA MET A 84 -44.34 15.89 -24.05
C MET A 84 -42.97 16.47 -24.44
N PHE A 85 -41.96 15.63 -24.72
CA PHE A 85 -40.63 16.07 -25.14
C PHE A 85 -40.59 16.54 -26.59
N SER A 86 -41.36 15.88 -27.47
CA SER A 86 -41.40 16.16 -28.91
C SER A 86 -41.59 17.64 -29.28
N PRO A 87 -42.58 18.38 -28.75
CA PRO A 87 -42.73 19.80 -29.06
C PRO A 87 -41.60 20.66 -28.48
N LEU A 88 -40.94 20.24 -27.39
CA LEU A 88 -39.88 21.01 -26.73
C LEU A 88 -38.55 20.94 -27.48
N VAL A 89 -38.21 19.78 -28.06
CA VAL A 89 -37.00 19.63 -28.88
C VAL A 89 -37.17 20.25 -30.28
N GLY A 90 -38.40 20.55 -30.69
CA GLY A 90 -38.72 21.17 -31.97
C GLY A 90 -38.38 20.31 -33.19
N ALA A 91 -38.61 20.84 -34.40
CA ALA A 91 -38.44 20.09 -35.65
C ALA A 91 -36.98 19.67 -35.95
N LYS A 92 -36.00 20.33 -35.33
CA LYS A 92 -34.56 20.02 -35.49
C LYS A 92 -34.05 19.01 -34.46
N GLY A 93 -34.75 18.84 -33.35
CA GLY A 93 -34.41 17.88 -32.31
C GLY A 93 -34.97 16.50 -32.59
N LYS A 94 -34.65 15.54 -31.73
CA LYS A 94 -35.17 14.15 -31.81
C LYS A 94 -35.55 13.63 -30.44
N VAL A 95 -36.59 12.81 -30.39
CA VAL A 95 -36.95 12.05 -29.19
C VAL A 95 -36.91 10.57 -29.50
N TYR A 96 -36.07 9.83 -28.80
CA TYR A 96 -35.98 8.37 -28.90
C TYR A 96 -36.87 7.75 -27.84
N ALA A 97 -37.93 7.06 -28.25
CA ALA A 97 -38.75 6.23 -27.37
C ALA A 97 -38.12 4.84 -27.28
N VAL A 98 -37.40 4.58 -26.20
CA VAL A 98 -36.63 3.35 -26.00
C VAL A 98 -37.39 2.45 -25.04
N ASP A 99 -37.76 1.26 -25.49
CA ASP A 99 -38.47 0.28 -24.65
C ASP A 99 -38.05 -1.16 -25.00
N ILE A 100 -38.21 -2.08 -24.05
CA ILE A 100 -37.91 -3.49 -24.25
C ILE A 100 -39.02 -4.21 -25.03
N SER A 101 -40.25 -3.69 -24.98
CA SER A 101 -41.42 -4.22 -25.70
C SER A 101 -41.61 -3.54 -27.05
N ASP A 102 -41.68 -4.35 -28.11
CA ASP A 102 -42.01 -3.90 -29.46
C ASP A 102 -43.43 -3.32 -29.54
N GLU A 103 -44.37 -3.83 -28.74
CA GLU A 103 -45.75 -3.34 -28.68
C GLU A 103 -45.82 -1.91 -28.13
N PHE A 104 -45.06 -1.58 -27.09
CA PHE A 104 -44.97 -0.21 -26.58
C PHE A 104 -44.34 0.72 -27.62
N VAL A 105 -43.21 0.33 -28.22
CA VAL A 105 -42.55 1.13 -29.26
C VAL A 105 -43.49 1.39 -30.44
N SER A 106 -44.14 0.34 -30.95
CA SER A 106 -45.11 0.43 -32.05
C SER A 106 -46.31 1.31 -31.70
N TYR A 107 -46.80 1.23 -30.46
CA TYR A 107 -47.88 2.10 -29.98
C TYR A 107 -47.45 3.57 -29.95
N VAL A 108 -46.28 3.88 -29.40
CA VAL A 108 -45.75 5.25 -29.34
C VAL A 108 -45.58 5.84 -30.74
N GLU A 109 -45.03 5.08 -31.69
CA GLU A 109 -44.92 5.52 -33.08
C GLU A 109 -46.28 5.76 -33.75
N LYS A 110 -47.27 4.90 -33.48
CA LYS A 110 -48.64 5.07 -34.00
C LYS A 110 -49.26 6.35 -33.48
N ILE A 111 -49.17 6.62 -32.18
CA ILE A 111 -49.70 7.85 -31.58
C ILE A 111 -48.93 9.08 -32.10
N ALA A 112 -47.60 9.00 -32.24
CA ALA A 112 -46.80 10.07 -32.80
C ALA A 112 -47.27 10.45 -34.21
N ARG A 113 -47.53 9.48 -35.10
CA ARG A 113 -48.09 9.73 -36.44
C ARG A 113 -49.48 10.37 -36.38
N GLN A 114 -50.36 9.90 -35.50
CA GLN A 114 -51.70 10.46 -35.33
C GLN A 114 -51.66 11.92 -34.84
N GLN A 115 -50.70 12.25 -33.98
CA GLN A 115 -50.48 13.58 -33.43
C GLN A 115 -49.55 14.46 -34.28
N LYS A 116 -49.07 13.96 -35.42
CA LYS A 116 -48.12 14.64 -36.32
C LYS A 116 -46.81 15.05 -35.64
N LEU A 117 -46.32 14.21 -34.74
CA LEU A 117 -45.04 14.36 -34.04
C LEU A 117 -43.94 13.66 -34.85
N GLU A 118 -43.38 14.34 -35.85
CA GLU A 118 -42.46 13.76 -36.85
C GLU A 118 -41.04 13.49 -36.33
N ASN A 119 -40.70 14.00 -35.15
CA ASN A 119 -39.36 13.94 -34.55
C ASN A 119 -39.21 12.83 -33.49
N ILE A 120 -40.20 11.94 -33.36
CA ILE A 120 -40.14 10.77 -32.47
C ILE A 120 -39.64 9.55 -33.25
N VAL A 121 -38.70 8.81 -32.67
CA VAL A 121 -38.12 7.57 -33.21
C VAL A 121 -38.28 6.46 -32.19
N GLY A 122 -38.92 5.36 -32.57
CA GLY A 122 -39.02 4.16 -31.75
C GLY A 122 -37.73 3.34 -31.76
N VAL A 123 -37.32 2.81 -30.61
CA VAL A 123 -36.15 1.92 -30.48
C VAL A 123 -36.48 0.76 -29.54
N VAL A 124 -36.53 -0.45 -30.09
CA VAL A 124 -36.63 -1.67 -29.28
C VAL A 124 -35.25 -2.01 -28.74
N CYS A 125 -35.12 -2.01 -27.42
CA CYS A 125 -33.85 -2.25 -26.74
C CYS A 125 -33.69 -3.70 -26.28
N LYS A 126 -32.50 -4.02 -25.75
CA LYS A 126 -32.20 -5.31 -25.12
C LYS A 126 -32.22 -5.16 -23.60
N PRO A 127 -32.39 -6.25 -22.83
CA PRO A 127 -32.28 -6.22 -21.37
C PRO A 127 -30.99 -5.56 -20.85
N ASP A 128 -29.91 -5.57 -21.64
CA ASP A 128 -28.59 -5.09 -21.28
C ASP A 128 -28.05 -3.91 -22.10
N SER A 129 -28.85 -3.32 -23.00
CA SER A 129 -28.41 -2.25 -23.89
C SER A 129 -29.59 -1.42 -24.38
N VAL A 130 -29.42 -0.09 -24.44
CA VAL A 130 -30.43 0.84 -24.98
C VAL A 130 -30.45 0.89 -26.53
N GLU A 131 -29.52 0.21 -27.19
CA GLU A 131 -29.40 0.15 -28.67
C GLU A 131 -29.35 1.52 -29.38
N LEU A 132 -28.96 2.58 -28.65
CA LEU A 132 -28.75 3.91 -29.21
C LEU A 132 -27.34 4.07 -29.80
N PRO A 133 -27.17 4.84 -30.89
CA PRO A 133 -25.84 5.12 -31.43
C PRO A 133 -24.96 5.91 -30.45
N PRO A 134 -23.63 5.74 -30.49
CA PRO A 134 -22.73 6.50 -29.63
C PRO A 134 -22.81 8.01 -29.87
N ASN A 135 -22.68 8.82 -28.81
CA ASN A 135 -22.73 10.28 -28.86
C ASN A 135 -23.94 10.85 -29.65
N SER A 136 -25.11 10.21 -29.52
CA SER A 136 -26.31 10.57 -30.27
C SER A 136 -27.32 11.39 -29.47
N VAL A 137 -27.29 11.32 -28.14
CA VAL A 137 -28.29 11.97 -27.26
C VAL A 137 -27.66 12.96 -26.29
N ASP A 138 -28.36 14.06 -26.04
CA ASP A 138 -27.98 15.11 -25.09
C ASP A 138 -28.50 14.80 -23.67
N LEU A 139 -29.69 14.18 -23.59
CA LEU A 139 -30.36 13.85 -22.33
C LEU A 139 -30.99 12.46 -22.41
N VAL A 140 -30.80 11.66 -21.37
CA VAL A 140 -31.51 10.39 -21.14
C VAL A 140 -32.39 10.56 -19.92
N PHE A 141 -33.67 10.24 -20.07
CA PHE A 141 -34.69 10.27 -19.03
C PHE A 141 -35.12 8.84 -18.71
N ILE A 142 -35.08 8.47 -17.43
CA ILE A 142 -35.48 7.16 -16.94
C ILE A 142 -36.52 7.41 -15.84
N CYS A 143 -37.77 7.00 -16.07
CA CYS A 143 -38.87 7.22 -15.15
C CYS A 143 -39.54 5.91 -14.79
N ASP A 144 -39.63 5.60 -13.49
CA ASP A 144 -40.26 4.40 -12.94
C ASP A 144 -39.83 3.08 -13.61
N THR A 145 -38.61 3.05 -14.16
CA THR A 145 -38.09 1.93 -14.95
C THR A 145 -36.71 1.45 -14.51
N TYR A 146 -35.94 2.24 -13.76
CA TYR A 146 -34.58 1.82 -13.40
C TYR A 146 -34.55 0.57 -12.53
N HIS A 147 -35.53 0.41 -11.64
CA HIS A 147 -35.73 -0.82 -10.87
C HIS A 147 -36.06 -2.06 -11.73
N HIS A 148 -36.48 -1.87 -12.98
CA HIS A 148 -36.70 -2.92 -13.99
C HIS A 148 -35.47 -3.28 -14.82
N PHE A 149 -34.34 -2.57 -14.66
CA PHE A 149 -33.11 -2.93 -15.34
C PHE A 149 -32.58 -4.27 -14.81
N GLU A 150 -32.62 -5.28 -15.67
CA GLU A 150 -32.06 -6.60 -15.38
C GLU A 150 -30.54 -6.58 -15.35
N PHE A 151 -29.91 -5.75 -16.17
CA PHE A 151 -28.46 -5.58 -16.21
C PHE A 151 -28.09 -4.10 -16.05
N PRO A 152 -28.25 -3.51 -14.84
CA PRO A 152 -28.12 -2.06 -14.64
C PRO A 152 -26.74 -1.54 -15.05
N HIS A 153 -25.66 -2.26 -14.73
CA HIS A 153 -24.32 -1.85 -15.14
C HIS A 153 -24.10 -1.87 -16.66
N LYS A 154 -24.56 -2.91 -17.37
CA LYS A 154 -24.45 -2.98 -18.84
C LYS A 154 -25.30 -1.91 -19.52
N THR A 155 -26.53 -1.76 -19.05
CA THR A 155 -27.49 -0.78 -19.59
C THR A 155 -26.95 0.63 -19.38
N MET A 156 -26.42 0.95 -18.19
CA MET A 156 -25.81 2.25 -17.92
C MET A 156 -24.53 2.50 -18.71
N ARG A 157 -23.73 1.48 -19.01
CA ARG A 157 -22.60 1.61 -19.96
C ARG A 157 -23.07 1.91 -21.38
N SER A 158 -24.13 1.25 -21.84
CA SER A 158 -24.75 1.54 -23.14
C SER A 158 -25.29 2.97 -23.19
N ILE A 159 -25.92 3.45 -22.12
CA ILE A 159 -26.38 4.84 -21.95
C ILE A 159 -25.20 5.83 -21.95
N HIS A 160 -24.12 5.54 -21.22
CA HIS A 160 -22.91 6.37 -21.19
C HIS A 160 -22.31 6.54 -22.59
N LYS A 161 -22.26 5.45 -23.36
CA LYS A 161 -21.81 5.46 -24.75
C LYS A 161 -22.73 6.30 -25.66
N ALA A 162 -24.04 6.19 -25.48
CA ALA A 162 -25.04 6.90 -26.27
C ALA A 162 -25.03 8.42 -26.02
N LEU A 163 -24.76 8.86 -24.79
CA LEU A 163 -24.71 10.27 -24.44
C LEU A 163 -23.53 10.99 -25.10
N LYS A 164 -23.78 12.20 -25.61
CA LYS A 164 -22.75 13.16 -26.04
C LYS A 164 -21.87 13.59 -24.85
N PRO A 165 -20.69 14.21 -25.11
CA PRO A 165 -19.91 14.86 -24.06
C PRO A 165 -20.76 15.83 -23.23
N ASN A 166 -20.60 15.79 -21.91
CA ASN A 166 -21.45 16.51 -20.93
C ASN A 166 -22.96 16.17 -20.98
N GLY A 167 -23.36 15.11 -21.68
CA GLY A 167 -24.74 14.66 -21.71
C GLY A 167 -25.23 14.23 -20.32
N GLN A 168 -26.53 14.30 -20.10
CA GLN A 168 -27.11 14.11 -18.77
C GLN A 168 -28.04 12.89 -18.70
N VAL A 169 -28.12 12.29 -17.52
CA VAL A 169 -29.14 11.29 -17.16
C VAL A 169 -30.02 11.89 -16.07
N VAL A 170 -31.33 11.81 -16.23
CA VAL A 170 -32.28 12.10 -15.15
C VAL A 170 -32.97 10.80 -14.76
N LEU A 171 -32.90 10.49 -13.48
CA LEU A 171 -33.58 9.37 -12.86
C LEU A 171 -34.76 9.89 -12.03
N VAL A 172 -35.95 9.40 -12.35
CA VAL A 172 -37.15 9.49 -11.51
C VAL A 172 -37.57 8.07 -11.15
N ASP A 173 -37.53 7.73 -9.86
CA ASP A 173 -37.93 6.39 -9.40
C ASP A 173 -38.49 6.46 -7.97
N PHE A 174 -39.18 5.41 -7.55
CA PHE A 174 -39.89 5.35 -6.28
C PHE A 174 -38.94 5.38 -5.07
N HIS A 175 -39.34 6.11 -4.03
CA HIS A 175 -38.76 5.93 -2.72
C HIS A 175 -39.04 4.51 -2.20
N ARG A 176 -38.00 3.83 -1.71
CA ARG A 176 -38.10 2.52 -1.05
C ARG A 176 -37.60 2.61 0.39
N ILE A 177 -38.47 3.04 1.29
CA ILE A 177 -38.15 3.29 2.70
C ILE A 177 -39.05 2.40 3.58
N PRO A 178 -38.50 1.39 4.28
CA PRO A 178 -39.28 0.52 5.16
C PRO A 178 -40.14 1.31 6.15
N GLY A 179 -41.43 0.97 6.22
CA GLY A 179 -42.41 1.63 7.10
C GLY A 179 -42.89 3.02 6.65
N LYS A 180 -42.44 3.51 5.48
CA LYS A 180 -42.94 4.76 4.87
C LYS A 180 -43.49 4.57 3.47
N SER A 181 -42.80 3.80 2.63
CA SER A 181 -43.26 3.50 1.26
C SER A 181 -44.40 2.49 1.26
N SER A 182 -45.19 2.48 0.18
CA SER A 182 -46.26 1.49 -0.01
C SER A 182 -45.73 0.04 -0.03
N GLU A 183 -46.55 -0.92 0.38
CA GLU A 183 -46.20 -2.35 0.32
C GLU A 183 -45.82 -2.79 -1.10
N TRP A 184 -46.48 -2.23 -2.10
CA TRP A 184 -46.12 -2.45 -3.51
C TRP A 184 -44.70 -1.98 -3.80
N ALA A 185 -44.32 -0.76 -3.42
CA ALA A 185 -42.97 -0.25 -3.65
C ALA A 185 -41.90 -1.06 -2.89
N ILE A 186 -42.19 -1.50 -1.66
CA ILE A 186 -41.29 -2.35 -0.88
C ILE A 186 -41.05 -3.71 -1.54
N GLY A 187 -42.11 -4.32 -2.11
CA GLY A 187 -42.04 -5.63 -2.77
C GLY A 187 -41.57 -5.61 -4.23
N HIS A 188 -41.75 -4.50 -4.94
CA HIS A 188 -41.51 -4.39 -6.38
C HIS A 188 -40.20 -3.67 -6.72
N VAL A 189 -39.86 -2.60 -6.00
CA VAL A 189 -38.64 -1.82 -6.25
C VAL A 189 -37.45 -2.56 -5.64
N ARG A 190 -36.45 -2.90 -6.47
CA ARG A 190 -35.35 -3.79 -6.04
C ARG A 190 -34.40 -3.19 -5.00
N ALA A 191 -34.24 -1.86 -4.97
CA ALA A 191 -33.35 -1.19 -4.03
C ALA A 191 -33.78 0.28 -3.79
N GLY A 192 -33.20 0.92 -2.78
CA GLY A 192 -33.43 2.34 -2.50
C GLY A 192 -32.56 3.28 -3.35
N GLN A 193 -32.88 4.57 -3.29
CA GLN A 193 -32.21 5.65 -4.03
C GLN A 193 -30.67 5.59 -3.92
N GLU A 194 -30.11 5.38 -2.73
CA GLU A 194 -28.66 5.32 -2.51
C GLU A 194 -27.97 4.24 -3.38
N VAL A 195 -28.63 3.10 -3.57
CA VAL A 195 -28.10 2.00 -4.38
C VAL A 195 -28.14 2.37 -5.86
N PHE A 196 -29.26 2.90 -6.36
CA PHE A 196 -29.38 3.30 -7.77
C PHE A 196 -28.44 4.47 -8.10
N THR A 197 -28.34 5.46 -7.22
CA THR A 197 -27.35 6.54 -7.34
C THR A 197 -25.93 5.97 -7.41
N LYS A 198 -25.57 5.02 -6.54
CA LYS A 198 -24.26 4.38 -6.56
C LYS A 198 -24.01 3.62 -7.87
N GLU A 199 -24.97 2.83 -8.35
CA GLU A 199 -24.85 2.08 -9.60
C GLU A 199 -24.64 3.00 -10.81
N ILE A 200 -25.35 4.14 -10.86
CA ILE A 200 -25.18 5.15 -11.90
C ILE A 200 -23.81 5.84 -11.77
N VAL A 201 -23.38 6.21 -10.56
CA VAL A 201 -22.05 6.82 -10.34
C VAL A 201 -20.93 5.85 -10.74
N ASP A 202 -21.02 4.58 -10.35
CA ASP A 202 -20.05 3.54 -10.71
C ASP A 202 -19.99 3.31 -12.23
N ALA A 203 -21.06 3.64 -12.97
CA ALA A 203 -21.12 3.58 -14.42
C ALA A 203 -20.52 4.81 -15.15
N GLY A 204 -19.82 5.70 -14.44
CA GLY A 204 -19.09 6.84 -15.03
C GLY A 204 -19.89 8.13 -15.08
N PHE A 205 -20.81 8.32 -14.13
CA PHE A 205 -21.61 9.53 -13.99
C PHE A 205 -21.33 10.25 -12.67
N LYS A 206 -21.63 11.55 -12.63
CA LYS A 206 -21.58 12.35 -11.41
C LYS A 206 -22.97 12.90 -11.12
N GLN A 207 -23.46 12.71 -9.90
CA GLN A 207 -24.69 13.38 -9.46
C GLN A 207 -24.44 14.89 -9.39
N ILE A 208 -25.29 15.68 -10.05
CA ILE A 208 -25.16 17.14 -10.13
C ILE A 208 -26.35 17.88 -9.53
N GLU A 209 -27.50 17.24 -9.39
CA GLU A 209 -28.69 17.85 -8.79
C GLU A 209 -29.61 16.75 -8.20
N GLU A 210 -30.31 17.08 -7.14
CA GLU A 210 -31.46 16.34 -6.63
C GLU A 210 -32.56 17.34 -6.28
N LYS A 211 -33.78 17.13 -6.81
CA LYS A 211 -34.93 17.97 -6.51
C LYS A 211 -35.78 17.31 -5.43
N LYS A 212 -35.52 17.70 -4.18
CA LYS A 212 -36.29 17.25 -3.01
C LYS A 212 -37.69 17.88 -3.03
N ASP A 213 -38.64 17.15 -2.46
CA ASP A 213 -40.03 17.60 -2.23
C ASP A 213 -40.83 17.94 -3.52
N MET A 214 -40.31 17.59 -4.70
CA MET A 214 -41.00 17.78 -5.98
C MET A 214 -42.04 16.68 -6.24
N LEU A 215 -41.78 15.48 -5.74
CA LEU A 215 -42.58 14.27 -5.90
C LEU A 215 -42.77 13.67 -4.50
N LYS A 216 -43.95 13.08 -4.24
CA LYS A 216 -44.30 12.56 -2.91
C LYS A 216 -43.85 11.12 -2.70
N GLU A 217 -43.96 10.30 -3.74
CA GLU A 217 -43.69 8.87 -3.72
C GLU A 217 -42.40 8.51 -4.46
N SER A 218 -41.93 9.39 -5.35
CA SER A 218 -40.71 9.23 -6.14
C SER A 218 -39.68 10.33 -5.84
N TYR A 219 -38.42 10.09 -6.20
CA TYR A 219 -37.35 11.08 -6.17
C TYR A 219 -36.96 11.53 -7.57
N PHE A 220 -36.31 12.68 -7.68
CA PHE A 220 -35.71 13.18 -8.92
C PHE A 220 -34.22 13.46 -8.70
N VAL A 221 -33.36 12.77 -9.44
CA VAL A 221 -31.91 12.95 -9.39
C VAL A 221 -31.35 13.12 -10.80
N ARG A 222 -30.47 14.10 -10.96
CA ARG A 222 -29.77 14.38 -12.21
C ARG A 222 -28.30 14.05 -12.10
N PHE A 223 -27.79 13.44 -13.15
CA PHE A 223 -26.41 13.07 -13.32
C PHE A 223 -25.84 13.65 -14.61
N GLU A 224 -24.56 13.96 -14.60
CA GLU A 224 -23.79 14.36 -15.76
C GLU A 224 -22.79 13.27 -16.12
N LYS A 225 -22.71 12.94 -17.40
CA LYS A 225 -21.68 12.07 -17.96
C LYS A 225 -20.32 12.65 -17.58
N GLN A 226 -19.52 11.87 -16.87
CA GLN A 226 -18.11 12.22 -16.71
C GLN A 226 -17.36 11.64 -17.90
N ASP A 227 -16.72 12.51 -18.68
CA ASP A 227 -15.76 12.10 -19.70
C ASP A 227 -14.47 11.63 -18.99
N GLY A 228 -14.57 10.44 -18.42
CA GLY A 228 -13.56 9.68 -17.69
C GLY A 228 -14.05 8.24 -17.61
N LYS A 229 -13.20 7.27 -17.94
CA LYS A 229 -13.57 5.86 -18.17
C LYS A 229 -14.21 5.23 -16.91
N ALA A 230 -15.25 4.42 -17.11
CA ALA A 230 -15.81 3.56 -16.06
C ALA A 230 -14.69 2.72 -15.41
N LYS A 231 -14.83 2.38 -14.12
CA LYS A 231 -13.80 1.68 -13.32
C LYS A 231 -13.32 0.33 -13.90
N ASP A 232 -14.09 -0.26 -14.80
CA ASP A 232 -13.79 -1.53 -15.49
C ASP A 232 -12.93 -1.35 -16.77
N ASP A 233 -12.67 -0.10 -17.20
CA ASP A 233 -11.82 0.26 -18.35
C ASP A 233 -10.58 1.07 -17.88
N GLU A 234 -10.14 0.86 -16.64
CA GLU A 234 -8.96 1.54 -16.13
C GLU A 234 -7.76 1.20 -17.03
N PRO A 235 -7.16 2.18 -17.71
CA PRO A 235 -6.05 1.90 -18.62
C PRO A 235 -4.91 1.27 -17.83
N LEU A 236 -4.09 0.46 -18.52
CA LEU A 236 -2.83 0.05 -17.93
C LEU A 236 -1.99 1.31 -17.67
N VAL A 237 -1.63 1.51 -16.41
CA VAL A 237 -0.90 2.69 -15.93
C VAL A 237 0.32 2.26 -15.13
N PRO A 238 1.35 3.13 -15.01
CA PRO A 238 2.50 2.83 -14.19
C PRO A 238 2.12 2.58 -12.73
N LEU A 239 2.88 1.73 -12.04
CA LEU A 239 2.72 1.56 -10.60
C LEU A 239 3.03 2.90 -9.90
N PRO A 240 2.17 3.39 -8.99
CA PRO A 240 2.49 4.55 -8.18
C PRO A 240 3.72 4.28 -7.30
N LYS A 241 4.50 5.31 -6.99
CA LYS A 241 5.73 5.17 -6.20
C LYS A 241 5.50 4.79 -4.74
N ALA A 242 4.31 5.09 -4.21
CA ALA A 242 3.96 4.84 -2.82
C ALA A 242 2.53 4.29 -2.73
N ALA A 243 2.35 3.28 -1.88
CA ALA A 243 1.04 2.75 -1.55
C ALA A 243 0.22 3.77 -0.75
N PRO A 244 -1.10 3.84 -0.96
CA PRO A 244 -1.97 4.67 -0.13
C PRO A 244 -1.94 4.17 1.33
N ALA A 245 -1.99 5.11 2.27
CA ALA A 245 -2.11 4.82 3.69
C ALA A 245 -3.45 5.36 4.22
N PRO A 246 -4.22 4.56 4.96
CA PRO A 246 -5.49 5.02 5.53
C PRO A 246 -5.25 6.05 6.63
N LEU A 247 -6.20 6.96 6.84
CA LEU A 247 -6.06 8.08 7.77
C LEU A 247 -5.83 7.64 9.22
N ASP A 248 -6.39 6.52 9.62
CA ASP A 248 -6.26 5.93 10.95
C ASP A 248 -5.00 5.04 11.12
N ASN A 249 -4.31 4.75 10.02
CA ASN A 249 -3.00 4.10 10.04
C ASN A 249 -2.02 4.66 8.99
N PRO A 250 -1.53 5.91 9.19
CA PRO A 250 -0.51 6.49 8.32
C PRO A 250 0.79 5.69 8.41
N THR A 251 1.48 5.54 7.27
CA THR A 251 2.78 4.87 7.16
C THR A 251 3.89 5.81 7.67
N THR A 252 4.29 5.66 8.93
CA THR A 252 5.41 6.43 9.52
C THR A 252 6.68 5.57 9.65
N PRO A 253 7.89 6.17 9.64
CA PRO A 253 9.14 5.42 9.79
C PRO A 253 9.20 4.54 11.04
N GLU A 254 8.62 4.99 12.15
CA GLU A 254 8.59 4.26 13.43
C GLU A 254 7.69 3.03 13.34
N LYS A 255 6.49 3.17 12.75
CA LYS A 255 5.58 2.04 12.50
C LYS A 255 6.17 1.05 11.52
N VAL A 256 6.81 1.53 10.45
CA VAL A 256 7.50 0.68 9.46
C VAL A 256 8.63 -0.11 10.12
N SER A 257 9.43 0.53 10.98
CA SER A 257 10.52 -0.14 11.70
C SER A 257 10.00 -1.23 12.65
N LEU A 258 8.95 -0.92 13.43
CA LEU A 258 8.30 -1.91 14.30
C LEU A 258 7.64 -3.04 13.50
N GLY A 259 6.93 -2.71 12.43
CA GLY A 259 6.29 -3.66 11.53
C GLY A 259 7.28 -4.62 10.91
N LYS A 260 8.43 -4.10 10.46
CA LYS A 260 9.53 -4.91 9.95
C LYS A 260 10.06 -5.88 11.01
N GLN A 261 10.24 -5.44 12.25
CA GLN A 261 10.64 -6.34 13.34
C GLN A 261 9.63 -7.48 13.51
N LEU A 262 8.34 -7.14 13.62
CA LEU A 262 7.27 -8.14 13.78
C LEU A 262 7.18 -9.10 12.58
N PHE A 263 7.37 -8.61 11.35
CA PHE A 263 7.31 -9.42 10.12
C PHE A 263 8.35 -10.54 10.09
N PHE A 264 9.53 -10.31 10.69
CA PHE A 264 10.63 -11.27 10.76
C PHE A 264 10.69 -12.04 12.10
N ASP A 265 9.77 -11.77 13.04
CA ASP A 265 9.83 -12.32 14.38
C ASP A 265 9.06 -13.65 14.47
N HIS A 266 9.78 -14.77 14.61
CA HIS A 266 9.16 -16.09 14.71
C HIS A 266 8.24 -16.23 15.93
N ARG A 267 8.37 -15.37 16.95
CA ARG A 267 7.50 -15.37 18.14
C ARG A 267 6.05 -14.97 17.85
N LEU A 268 5.75 -14.53 16.62
CA LEU A 268 4.36 -14.37 16.20
C LEU A 268 3.64 -15.71 16.00
N SER A 269 4.36 -16.84 15.92
CA SER A 269 3.78 -18.18 15.84
C SER A 269 3.75 -18.88 17.19
N GLY A 270 2.76 -19.74 17.41
CA GLY A 270 2.52 -20.38 18.71
C GLY A 270 3.64 -21.31 19.17
N ASP A 271 4.45 -21.84 18.24
CA ASP A 271 5.63 -22.66 18.54
C ASP A 271 6.97 -21.93 18.33
N ASN A 272 6.92 -20.63 18.00
CA ASN A 272 8.07 -19.78 17.70
C ASN A 272 8.92 -20.23 16.49
N THR A 273 8.35 -20.95 15.52
CA THR A 273 9.09 -21.44 14.33
C THR A 273 8.80 -20.67 13.04
N ILE A 274 7.65 -19.99 12.94
CA ILE A 274 7.16 -19.33 11.73
C ILE A 274 7.02 -17.81 11.95
N SER A 275 7.40 -17.03 10.94
CA SER A 275 7.17 -15.58 10.84
C SER A 275 6.57 -15.29 9.46
N CYS A 276 6.13 -14.06 9.23
CA CYS A 276 5.70 -13.65 7.88
C CYS A 276 6.83 -13.88 6.85
N ALA A 277 8.08 -13.58 7.23
CA ALA A 277 9.26 -13.77 6.40
C ALA A 277 9.58 -15.24 6.08
N THR A 278 9.02 -16.21 6.81
CA THR A 278 9.20 -17.65 6.50
C THR A 278 8.51 -18.05 5.20
N CYS A 279 7.33 -17.48 4.93
CA CYS A 279 6.56 -17.75 3.71
C CYS A 279 6.74 -16.64 2.65
N HIS A 280 7.06 -15.41 3.07
CA HIS A 280 7.28 -14.28 2.17
C HIS A 280 8.76 -13.91 2.12
N LEU A 281 9.54 -14.72 1.40
CA LEU A 281 10.99 -14.63 1.33
C LEU A 281 11.43 -13.45 0.44
N PHE A 282 12.21 -12.53 0.99
CA PHE A 282 12.63 -11.31 0.29
C PHE A 282 13.47 -11.60 -0.96
N ASP A 283 14.23 -12.69 -0.99
CA ASP A 283 15.03 -13.16 -2.13
C ASP A 283 14.22 -13.92 -3.19
N LYS A 284 12.92 -14.17 -2.93
CA LYS A 284 11.97 -14.79 -3.88
C LYS A 284 10.77 -13.90 -4.13
N ALA A 285 11.02 -12.60 -4.33
CA ALA A 285 9.99 -11.61 -4.59
C ALA A 285 8.83 -11.65 -3.57
N PHE A 286 9.14 -11.92 -2.29
CA PHE A 286 8.18 -12.06 -1.18
C PHE A 286 7.11 -13.15 -1.37
N GLY A 287 7.40 -14.17 -2.17
CA GLY A 287 6.73 -15.48 -2.12
C GLY A 287 7.63 -16.54 -1.47
N ASP A 288 7.26 -17.82 -1.54
CA ASP A 288 8.06 -18.95 -1.02
C ASP A 288 8.76 -19.77 -2.12
N GLY A 289 8.33 -19.61 -3.37
CA GLY A 289 8.85 -20.32 -4.54
C GLY A 289 8.45 -21.80 -4.60
N VAL A 290 7.38 -22.21 -3.89
CA VAL A 290 6.86 -23.59 -3.90
C VAL A 290 5.36 -23.62 -4.20
N ALA A 291 4.87 -24.78 -4.64
CA ALA A 291 3.45 -24.91 -5.01
C ALA A 291 2.52 -24.66 -3.82
N LEU A 292 2.84 -25.28 -2.69
CA LEU A 292 2.12 -25.17 -1.43
C LEU A 292 3.16 -25.11 -0.32
N GLY A 293 3.18 -23.99 0.40
CA GLY A 293 4.12 -23.74 1.49
C GLY A 293 3.94 -24.66 2.69
N GLN A 294 4.73 -24.42 3.73
CA GLN A 294 4.66 -25.13 5.00
C GLN A 294 4.46 -24.12 6.14
N GLY A 295 3.48 -24.36 7.00
CA GLY A 295 3.30 -23.65 8.25
C GLY A 295 3.89 -24.41 9.44
N VAL A 296 3.39 -24.08 10.63
CA VAL A 296 3.76 -24.68 11.92
C VAL A 296 3.74 -26.20 11.87
N GLY A 297 4.74 -26.82 12.50
CA GLY A 297 4.91 -28.28 12.52
C GLY A 297 5.14 -28.93 11.16
N GLY A 298 5.51 -28.15 10.13
CA GLY A 298 5.71 -28.64 8.76
C GLY A 298 4.40 -28.93 8.01
N LYS A 299 3.27 -28.41 8.51
CA LYS A 299 1.96 -28.66 7.90
C LYS A 299 1.89 -27.99 6.53
N LYS A 300 1.52 -28.79 5.52
CA LYS A 300 1.37 -28.30 4.15
C LYS A 300 0.15 -27.37 4.04
N LEU A 301 0.35 -26.19 3.47
CA LEU A 301 -0.71 -25.20 3.24
C LEU A 301 -1.65 -25.64 2.11
N SER A 302 -2.86 -25.08 2.10
CA SER A 302 -3.87 -25.39 1.08
C SER A 302 -3.77 -24.53 -0.18
N ARG A 303 -3.00 -23.44 -0.13
CA ARG A 303 -2.83 -22.48 -1.22
C ARG A 303 -1.37 -22.07 -1.43
N ASN A 304 -1.06 -21.66 -2.64
CA ASN A 304 0.18 -20.99 -2.99
C ASN A 304 0.28 -19.63 -2.27
N THR A 305 1.47 -19.32 -1.76
CA THR A 305 1.75 -18.08 -1.02
C THR A 305 1.84 -16.90 -1.99
N GLN A 306 0.91 -15.95 -1.89
CA GLN A 306 0.93 -14.74 -2.72
C GLN A 306 2.10 -13.85 -2.35
N THR A 307 2.68 -13.13 -3.32
CA THR A 307 3.71 -12.13 -3.04
C THR A 307 3.18 -11.01 -2.12
N CYS A 308 4.00 -10.54 -1.18
CA CYS A 308 3.73 -9.28 -0.47
C CYS A 308 4.15 -8.02 -1.25
N LEU A 309 4.85 -8.15 -2.38
CA LEU A 309 5.19 -7.00 -3.21
C LEU A 309 3.93 -6.30 -3.70
N ASN A 310 3.92 -4.98 -3.59
CA ASN A 310 2.84 -4.10 -4.03
C ASN A 310 1.49 -4.38 -3.34
N CYS A 311 1.46 -5.15 -2.23
CA CYS A 311 0.21 -5.53 -1.59
C CYS A 311 -0.54 -4.34 -0.95
N GLY A 312 0.16 -3.26 -0.61
CA GLY A 312 -0.43 -2.04 -0.08
C GLY A 312 -1.38 -1.28 -1.02
N PHE A 313 -1.47 -1.70 -2.28
CA PHE A 313 -2.38 -1.12 -3.28
C PHE A 313 -3.69 -1.90 -3.45
N PHE A 314 -3.87 -3.04 -2.77
CA PHE A 314 -5.10 -3.82 -2.85
C PHE A 314 -6.17 -3.32 -1.87
N ASP A 315 -7.43 -3.42 -2.29
CA ASP A 315 -8.61 -3.10 -1.47
C ASP A 315 -9.30 -4.35 -0.88
N ASN A 316 -8.83 -5.55 -1.24
CA ASN A 316 -9.25 -6.81 -0.65
C ASN A 316 -8.13 -7.86 -0.73
N PHE A 317 -8.09 -8.77 0.23
CA PHE A 317 -6.92 -9.60 0.50
C PHE A 317 -7.24 -11.10 0.56
N PHE A 318 -6.17 -11.90 0.42
CA PHE A 318 -6.19 -13.35 0.19
C PHE A 318 -6.77 -13.76 -1.16
N TRP A 319 -6.56 -15.03 -1.52
CA TRP A 319 -7.14 -15.65 -2.70
C TRP A 319 -8.67 -15.68 -2.70
N ASP A 320 -9.33 -15.66 -1.54
CA ASP A 320 -10.80 -15.72 -1.40
C ASP A 320 -11.44 -14.38 -1.02
N GLY A 321 -10.64 -13.34 -0.77
CA GLY A 321 -11.13 -12.00 -0.48
C GLY A 321 -11.69 -11.84 0.92
N ARG A 322 -11.34 -12.73 1.86
CA ARG A 322 -11.94 -12.76 3.20
C ARG A 322 -11.55 -11.57 4.08
N ALA A 323 -10.48 -10.85 3.75
CA ALA A 323 -10.07 -9.66 4.50
C ALA A 323 -10.25 -8.40 3.66
N ALA A 324 -10.84 -7.37 4.27
CA ALA A 324 -11.14 -6.09 3.64
C ALA A 324 -10.02 -5.06 3.80
N THR A 325 -9.06 -5.32 4.70
CA THR A 325 -7.92 -4.42 4.97
C THR A 325 -6.63 -5.19 5.11
N LEU A 326 -5.50 -4.51 4.91
CA LEU A 326 -4.18 -5.11 5.08
C LEU A 326 -3.91 -5.44 6.56
N GLU A 327 -4.45 -4.63 7.47
CA GLU A 327 -4.43 -4.88 8.91
C GLU A 327 -5.14 -6.20 9.28
N GLU A 328 -6.33 -6.43 8.73
CA GLU A 328 -7.05 -7.70 8.91
C GLU A 328 -6.29 -8.86 8.27
N GLN A 329 -5.75 -8.66 7.07
CA GLN A 329 -4.91 -9.65 6.39
C GLN A 329 -3.72 -10.06 7.26
N ALA A 330 -3.02 -9.11 7.88
CA ALA A 330 -1.83 -9.37 8.69
C ALA A 330 -2.12 -10.24 9.93
N LEU A 331 -3.33 -10.16 10.50
CA LEU A 331 -3.73 -10.97 11.65
C LEU A 331 -4.20 -12.39 11.26
N GLY A 332 -4.67 -12.58 10.02
CA GLY A 332 -5.18 -13.86 9.54
C GLY A 332 -4.18 -15.02 9.67
N PRO A 333 -2.96 -14.91 9.11
CA PRO A 333 -1.92 -15.95 9.21
C PRO A 333 -1.52 -16.28 10.65
N ILE A 334 -1.47 -15.26 11.52
CA ILE A 334 -1.16 -15.42 12.95
C ILE A 334 -2.15 -16.39 13.60
N LEU A 335 -3.44 -16.18 13.37
CA LEU A 335 -4.54 -16.99 13.92
C LEU A 335 -4.71 -18.35 13.24
N SER A 336 -4.24 -18.49 12.00
CA SER A 336 -4.50 -19.68 11.17
C SER A 336 -3.79 -20.90 11.76
N PRO A 337 -4.52 -21.98 12.11
CA PRO A 337 -3.92 -23.19 12.69
C PRO A 337 -3.02 -23.95 11.72
N ASP A 338 -3.13 -23.63 10.43
CA ASP A 338 -2.32 -24.24 9.37
C ASP A 338 -1.04 -23.44 9.07
N GLU A 339 -1.01 -22.17 9.49
CA GLU A 339 0.10 -21.24 9.23
C GLU A 339 0.90 -20.99 10.51
N MET A 340 0.51 -20.04 11.37
CA MET A 340 1.28 -19.64 12.55
C MET A 340 0.69 -20.12 13.88
N ASN A 341 -0.58 -20.57 13.89
CA ASN A 341 -1.26 -21.19 15.02
C ASN A 341 -1.07 -20.47 16.37
N GLN A 342 -1.25 -19.14 16.40
CA GLN A 342 -1.07 -18.30 17.58
C GLN A 342 -2.37 -17.59 17.96
N GLY A 343 -2.72 -17.65 19.25
CA GLY A 343 -3.84 -16.90 19.80
C GLY A 343 -3.45 -15.43 20.03
N LEU A 344 -4.27 -14.48 19.58
CA LEU A 344 -3.91 -13.06 19.67
C LEU A 344 -3.75 -12.56 21.11
N ASN A 345 -4.58 -13.03 22.07
CA ASN A 345 -4.41 -12.66 23.47
C ASN A 345 -3.08 -13.17 24.05
N GLN A 346 -2.70 -14.41 23.70
CA GLN A 346 -1.43 -15.00 24.11
C GLN A 346 -0.25 -14.25 23.46
N LEU A 347 -0.35 -13.91 22.17
CA LEU A 347 0.65 -13.10 21.49
C LEU A 347 0.84 -11.75 22.15
N GLU A 348 -0.25 -11.08 22.55
CA GLU A 348 -0.16 -9.82 23.30
C GLU A 348 0.62 -10.02 24.61
N GLU A 349 0.33 -11.06 25.38
CA GLU A 349 1.06 -11.38 26.62
C GLU A 349 2.56 -11.65 26.36
N GLU A 350 2.87 -12.43 25.33
CA GLU A 350 4.25 -12.77 24.94
C GLU A 350 5.04 -11.53 24.49
N LEU A 351 4.44 -10.66 23.67
CA LEU A 351 5.06 -9.40 23.27
C LEU A 351 5.16 -8.40 24.42
N ASN A 352 4.19 -8.41 25.35
CA ASN A 352 4.24 -7.62 26.58
C ASN A 352 5.36 -8.05 27.52
N ALA A 353 5.80 -9.31 27.44
CA ALA A 353 6.97 -9.80 28.17
C ALA A 353 8.31 -9.33 27.59
N ILE A 354 8.31 -8.56 26.49
CA ILE A 354 9.51 -8.03 25.83
C ILE A 354 9.59 -6.52 26.09
N PRO A 355 10.44 -6.03 27.02
CA PRO A 355 10.47 -4.62 27.41
C PRO A 355 10.73 -3.66 26.24
N ALA A 356 11.49 -4.08 25.23
CA ALA A 356 11.76 -3.23 24.07
C ALA A 356 10.49 -3.03 23.21
N TYR A 357 9.70 -4.08 22.96
CA TYR A 357 8.41 -3.94 22.29
C TYR A 357 7.46 -3.06 23.11
N VAL A 358 7.41 -3.24 24.44
CA VAL A 358 6.61 -2.35 25.32
C VAL A 358 6.98 -0.88 25.14
N ARG A 359 8.28 -0.54 25.08
CA ARG A 359 8.74 0.83 24.84
C ARG A 359 8.38 1.34 23.45
N GLN A 360 8.59 0.54 22.41
CA GLN A 360 8.26 0.90 21.03
C GLN A 360 6.76 1.14 20.84
N PHE A 361 5.92 0.22 21.30
CA PHE A 361 4.46 0.37 21.23
C PHE A 361 3.97 1.58 22.02
N LYS A 362 4.51 1.85 23.22
CA LYS A 362 4.13 3.05 23.98
C LYS A 362 4.51 4.33 23.25
N SER A 363 5.68 4.36 22.60
CA SER A 363 6.13 5.52 21.84
C SER A 363 5.30 5.75 20.58
N ILE A 364 4.84 4.68 19.91
CA ILE A 364 4.18 4.76 18.60
C ILE A 364 2.65 4.87 18.74
N PHE A 365 2.06 4.11 19.65
CA PHE A 365 0.61 3.96 19.81
C PHE A 365 0.09 4.45 21.16
N GLY A 366 0.97 4.84 22.10
CA GLY A 366 0.59 5.24 23.46
C GLY A 366 0.19 4.07 24.37
N THR A 367 0.21 2.83 23.86
CA THR A 367 -0.23 1.62 24.55
C THR A 367 0.89 0.58 24.60
N LYS A 368 0.72 -0.48 25.39
CA LYS A 368 1.60 -1.65 25.30
C LYS A 368 1.27 -2.48 24.02
N PRO A 369 2.04 -3.51 23.64
CA PRO A 369 1.64 -4.46 22.61
C PRO A 369 0.19 -4.91 22.78
N HIS A 370 -0.58 -4.69 21.72
CA HIS A 370 -1.99 -5.04 21.59
C HIS A 370 -2.31 -5.28 20.12
N ARG A 371 -3.36 -6.06 19.84
CA ARG A 371 -3.74 -6.53 18.51
C ARG A 371 -3.80 -5.44 17.44
N ASP A 372 -4.45 -4.32 17.73
CA ASP A 372 -4.60 -3.22 16.76
C ASP A 372 -3.24 -2.61 16.38
N GLY A 373 -2.38 -2.36 17.36
CA GLY A 373 -1.02 -1.87 17.10
C GLY A 373 -0.15 -2.87 16.32
N ILE A 374 -0.30 -4.18 16.59
CA ILE A 374 0.42 -5.23 15.85
C ILE A 374 0.00 -5.22 14.37
N ALA A 375 -1.32 -5.24 14.11
CA ALA A 375 -1.87 -5.20 12.76
C ALA A 375 -1.42 -3.93 12.02
N LYS A 376 -1.52 -2.77 12.68
CA LYS A 376 -1.15 -1.48 12.10
C LYS A 376 0.34 -1.36 11.78
N ALA A 377 1.21 -1.87 12.65
CA ALA A 377 2.65 -1.89 12.41
C ALA A 377 3.00 -2.80 11.23
N LEU A 378 2.50 -4.05 11.20
CA LEU A 378 2.70 -4.98 10.09
C LEU A 378 2.23 -4.38 8.75
N ALA A 379 1.00 -3.86 8.70
CA ALA A 379 0.44 -3.24 7.50
C ALA A 379 1.26 -2.02 7.04
N ALA A 380 1.78 -1.19 7.96
CA ALA A 380 2.64 -0.07 7.62
C ALA A 380 3.93 -0.53 6.93
N TYR A 381 4.57 -1.60 7.41
CA TYR A 381 5.74 -2.19 6.75
C TYR A 381 5.38 -2.80 5.39
N GLN A 382 4.30 -3.57 5.31
CA GLN A 382 3.85 -4.19 4.05
C GLN A 382 3.55 -3.14 2.96
N ARG A 383 3.05 -1.95 3.32
CA ARG A 383 2.86 -0.82 2.38
C ARG A 383 4.17 -0.26 1.81
N THR A 384 5.31 -0.50 2.45
CA THR A 384 6.62 -0.07 1.91
C THR A 384 7.22 -1.06 0.92
N LEU A 385 6.63 -2.24 0.76
CA LEU A 385 7.10 -3.28 -0.15
C LEU A 385 6.71 -2.98 -1.61
N VAL A 386 7.04 -1.78 -2.09
CA VAL A 386 6.74 -1.30 -3.44
C VAL A 386 7.96 -1.49 -4.34
N THR A 387 7.76 -2.12 -5.49
CA THR A 387 8.83 -2.36 -6.46
C THR A 387 9.21 -1.08 -7.21
N GLU A 388 10.50 -0.95 -7.56
CA GLU A 388 10.96 0.10 -8.48
C GLU A 388 10.29 -0.03 -9.86
N PRO A 389 10.22 1.05 -10.67
CA PRO A 389 9.58 1.01 -11.99
C PRO A 389 10.10 -0.12 -12.89
N SER A 390 9.19 -0.99 -13.34
CA SER A 390 9.49 -2.07 -14.27
C SER A 390 9.87 -1.55 -15.66
N PRO A 391 10.43 -2.38 -16.56
CA PRO A 391 10.56 -2.04 -17.98
C PRO A 391 9.25 -1.52 -18.59
N TYR A 392 8.12 -2.14 -18.24
CA TYR A 392 6.81 -1.67 -18.67
C TYR A 392 6.45 -0.28 -18.14
N ASP A 393 6.72 0.01 -16.86
CA ASP A 393 6.46 1.34 -16.28
C ASP A 393 7.28 2.44 -16.97
N ARG A 394 8.55 2.14 -17.30
CA ARG A 394 9.43 3.07 -18.04
C ARG A 394 8.90 3.30 -19.45
N TYR A 395 8.43 2.26 -20.12
CA TYR A 395 7.81 2.35 -21.44
C TYR A 395 6.57 3.24 -21.45
N LEU A 396 5.68 3.07 -20.46
CA LEU A 396 4.50 3.93 -20.28
C LEU A 396 4.88 5.39 -19.99
N LYS A 397 6.03 5.63 -19.35
CA LYS A 397 6.58 6.97 -19.10
C LYS A 397 7.38 7.57 -20.27
N GLY A 398 7.45 6.88 -21.41
CA GLY A 398 8.03 7.41 -22.65
C GLY A 398 9.34 6.77 -23.09
N ASP A 399 9.96 5.90 -22.28
CA ASP A 399 11.16 5.16 -22.70
C ASP A 399 10.78 4.01 -23.64
N LYS A 400 10.66 4.32 -24.93
CA LYS A 400 10.26 3.35 -25.96
C LYS A 400 11.24 2.19 -26.14
N GLN A 401 12.47 2.31 -25.63
CA GLN A 401 13.47 1.24 -25.69
C GLN A 401 13.41 0.31 -24.47
N ALA A 402 12.58 0.61 -23.46
CA ALA A 402 12.43 -0.24 -22.29
C ALA A 402 11.78 -1.59 -22.59
N LEU A 403 11.04 -1.73 -23.69
CA LEU A 403 10.46 -2.99 -24.15
C LEU A 403 11.12 -3.48 -25.43
N SER A 404 11.29 -4.79 -25.54
CA SER A 404 11.65 -5.43 -26.81
C SER A 404 10.47 -5.42 -27.79
N SER A 405 10.74 -5.63 -29.08
CA SER A 405 9.69 -5.80 -30.10
C SER A 405 8.70 -6.91 -29.76
N ASP A 406 9.17 -7.98 -29.12
CA ASP A 406 8.32 -9.12 -28.73
C ASP A 406 7.42 -8.76 -27.56
N ALA A 407 7.94 -8.01 -26.58
CA ALA A 407 7.14 -7.51 -25.46
C ALA A 407 6.11 -6.46 -25.91
N ILE A 408 6.43 -5.63 -26.92
CA ILE A 408 5.46 -4.69 -27.51
C ILE A 408 4.32 -5.46 -28.20
N ARG A 409 4.63 -6.45 -29.04
CA ARG A 409 3.60 -7.31 -29.66
C ARG A 409 2.80 -8.09 -28.62
N GLY A 410 3.45 -8.56 -27.56
CA GLY A 410 2.81 -9.19 -26.41
C GLY A 410 1.83 -8.25 -25.70
N LEU A 411 2.21 -6.98 -25.51
CA LEU A 411 1.34 -5.95 -24.95
C LEU A 411 0.12 -5.70 -25.85
N GLU A 412 0.31 -5.59 -27.16
CA GLU A 412 -0.79 -5.43 -28.13
C GLU A 412 -1.78 -6.60 -28.07
N LEU A 413 -1.28 -7.84 -28.03
CA LEU A 413 -2.10 -9.04 -27.85
C LEU A 413 -2.84 -9.02 -26.51
N PHE A 414 -2.14 -8.69 -25.43
CA PHE A 414 -2.69 -8.64 -24.07
C PHE A 414 -3.84 -7.64 -23.93
N GLN A 415 -3.73 -6.47 -24.58
CA GLN A 415 -4.77 -5.43 -24.59
C GLN A 415 -5.88 -5.67 -25.62
N GLY A 416 -5.56 -6.39 -26.70
CA GLY A 416 -6.45 -6.65 -27.83
C GLY A 416 -7.04 -8.04 -27.79
N GLU A 417 -6.67 -8.86 -28.77
CA GLU A 417 -7.35 -10.13 -29.08
C GLU A 417 -7.27 -11.19 -27.96
N ALA A 418 -6.23 -11.17 -27.14
CA ALA A 418 -6.14 -12.09 -26.00
C ALA A 418 -7.03 -11.67 -24.80
N GLY A 419 -7.56 -10.44 -24.80
CA GLY A 419 -8.54 -9.96 -23.83
C GLY A 419 -8.10 -10.00 -22.36
N CYS A 420 -6.79 -10.09 -22.06
CA CYS A 420 -6.30 -10.26 -20.70
C CYS A 420 -6.64 -9.05 -19.81
N THR A 421 -6.75 -7.86 -20.40
CA THR A 421 -7.18 -6.62 -19.73
C THR A 421 -8.61 -6.64 -19.20
N GLN A 422 -9.44 -7.63 -19.55
CA GLN A 422 -10.79 -7.77 -18.97
C GLN A 422 -10.75 -7.99 -17.46
N CYS A 423 -9.68 -8.60 -16.94
CA CYS A 423 -9.47 -8.83 -15.51
C CYS A 423 -8.14 -8.21 -15.01
N HIS A 424 -7.15 -8.08 -15.89
CA HIS A 424 -5.81 -7.61 -15.54
C HIS A 424 -5.54 -6.19 -16.06
N HIS A 425 -6.12 -5.19 -15.39
CA HIS A 425 -6.01 -3.79 -15.76
C HIS A 425 -5.56 -2.89 -14.59
N GLY A 426 -5.45 -1.58 -14.82
CA GLY A 426 -5.01 -0.60 -13.80
C GLY A 426 -3.54 -0.75 -13.37
N PRO A 427 -3.14 -0.11 -12.26
CA PRO A 427 -1.75 -0.07 -11.81
C PRO A 427 -1.20 -1.42 -11.35
N LEU A 428 -2.04 -2.35 -10.86
CA LEU A 428 -1.62 -3.69 -10.43
C LEU A 428 -1.78 -4.77 -11.51
N LEU A 429 -2.34 -4.41 -12.67
CA LEU A 429 -2.82 -5.40 -13.65
C LEU A 429 -3.72 -6.43 -12.97
N SER A 430 -4.69 -5.95 -12.20
CA SER A 430 -5.67 -6.75 -11.46
C SER A 430 -6.86 -5.87 -11.11
N ASP A 431 -8.05 -6.38 -11.42
CA ASP A 431 -9.34 -5.80 -11.02
C ASP A 431 -9.74 -6.15 -9.58
N SER A 432 -8.97 -7.02 -8.92
CA SER A 432 -9.24 -7.56 -7.58
C SER A 432 -10.63 -8.19 -7.42
N LYS A 433 -11.28 -8.61 -8.52
CA LYS A 433 -12.54 -9.37 -8.52
C LYS A 433 -12.27 -10.87 -8.46
N PHE A 434 -13.33 -11.67 -8.43
CA PHE A 434 -13.26 -13.10 -8.16
C PHE A 434 -13.80 -13.91 -9.33
N TYR A 435 -12.98 -14.83 -9.86
CA TYR A 435 -13.31 -15.62 -11.05
C TYR A 435 -13.04 -17.11 -10.83
N ARG A 436 -13.87 -17.94 -11.44
CA ARG A 436 -13.74 -19.39 -11.52
C ARG A 436 -13.02 -19.74 -12.81
N LEU A 437 -11.74 -20.08 -12.71
CA LEU A 437 -10.94 -20.47 -13.87
C LEU A 437 -10.98 -21.98 -14.15
N GLY A 438 -11.23 -22.80 -13.12
CA GLY A 438 -11.29 -24.25 -13.26
C GLY A 438 -9.93 -24.96 -13.21
N THR A 439 -8.91 -24.36 -12.59
CA THR A 439 -7.60 -25.00 -12.38
C THR A 439 -7.67 -26.16 -11.37
N SER A 440 -8.49 -26.01 -10.33
CA SER A 440 -8.75 -27.01 -9.29
C SER A 440 -10.08 -26.73 -8.60
N TYR A 441 -10.73 -27.78 -8.12
CA TYR A 441 -12.02 -27.73 -7.41
C TYR A 441 -11.97 -28.35 -6.01
N ARG A 442 -10.76 -28.56 -5.47
CA ARG A 442 -10.58 -29.08 -4.10
C ARG A 442 -10.78 -28.00 -3.03
N ASP A 443 -10.59 -26.74 -3.42
CA ASP A 443 -10.74 -25.56 -2.58
C ASP A 443 -11.96 -24.78 -3.04
N GLU A 444 -12.95 -24.60 -2.16
CA GLU A 444 -14.18 -23.88 -2.48
C GLU A 444 -13.98 -22.36 -2.67
N GLY A 445 -12.77 -21.85 -2.42
CA GLY A 445 -12.40 -20.46 -2.64
C GLY A 445 -13.31 -19.50 -1.90
N ARG A 446 -13.78 -18.47 -2.59
CA ARG A 446 -14.72 -17.48 -2.07
C ARG A 446 -16.02 -18.05 -1.53
N GLY A 447 -16.52 -19.15 -2.11
CA GLY A 447 -17.76 -19.80 -1.68
C GLY A 447 -17.73 -20.25 -0.21
N LYS A 448 -16.56 -20.62 0.31
CA LYS A 448 -16.38 -20.95 1.74
C LYS A 448 -16.62 -19.75 2.65
N ILE A 449 -16.30 -18.55 2.16
CA ILE A 449 -16.41 -17.29 2.92
C ILE A 449 -17.83 -16.73 2.84
N THR A 450 -18.46 -16.78 1.67
CA THR A 450 -19.80 -16.19 1.46
C THR A 450 -20.94 -17.15 1.77
N GLY A 451 -20.68 -18.47 1.81
CA GLY A 451 -21.69 -19.52 1.93
C GLY A 451 -22.57 -19.69 0.68
N LYS A 452 -22.29 -18.95 -0.39
CA LYS A 452 -23.10 -18.93 -1.61
C LYS A 452 -22.57 -19.93 -2.63
N LYS A 453 -23.46 -20.75 -3.20
CA LYS A 453 -23.08 -21.77 -4.19
C LYS A 453 -22.41 -21.13 -5.41
N GLU A 454 -22.91 -19.99 -5.87
CA GLU A 454 -22.44 -19.27 -7.04
C GLU A 454 -21.01 -18.71 -6.90
N ASP A 455 -20.51 -18.56 -5.66
CA ASP A 455 -19.16 -18.08 -5.36
C ASP A 455 -18.12 -19.20 -5.23
N ARG A 456 -18.56 -20.47 -5.22
CA ARG A 456 -17.64 -21.61 -5.08
C ARG A 456 -16.61 -21.62 -6.21
N TYR A 457 -15.38 -21.94 -5.85
CA TYR A 457 -14.22 -22.04 -6.75
C TYR A 457 -13.81 -20.72 -7.41
N ARG A 458 -14.33 -19.58 -6.93
CA ARG A 458 -13.87 -18.26 -7.36
C ARG A 458 -12.69 -17.81 -6.52
N PHE A 459 -11.68 -17.31 -7.19
CA PHE A 459 -10.47 -16.76 -6.57
C PHE A 459 -10.21 -15.36 -7.10
N ARG A 460 -9.60 -14.53 -6.25
CA ARG A 460 -9.22 -13.16 -6.57
C ARG A 460 -8.25 -13.14 -7.74
N THR A 461 -8.44 -12.23 -8.68
CA THR A 461 -7.47 -11.93 -9.74
C THR A 461 -6.15 -11.49 -9.11
N PRO A 462 -5.04 -12.25 -9.23
CA PRO A 462 -3.75 -11.84 -8.67
C PRO A 462 -3.16 -10.67 -9.48
N THR A 463 -2.26 -9.90 -8.87
CA THR A 463 -1.43 -8.91 -9.59
C THR A 463 -0.51 -9.62 -10.58
N LEU A 464 -0.27 -9.00 -11.74
CA LEU A 464 0.77 -9.46 -12.68
C LEU A 464 2.10 -8.72 -12.51
N ARG A 465 2.18 -7.71 -11.62
CA ARG A 465 3.45 -7.11 -11.20
C ARG A 465 4.37 -8.21 -10.65
N ASN A 466 5.61 -8.26 -11.14
CA ASN A 466 6.63 -9.23 -10.72
C ASN A 466 6.23 -10.71 -10.91
N VAL A 467 5.24 -10.99 -11.78
CA VAL A 467 4.74 -12.36 -11.98
C VAL A 467 5.86 -13.33 -12.37
N SER A 468 6.85 -12.90 -13.16
CA SER A 468 7.96 -13.77 -13.59
C SER A 468 8.85 -14.28 -12.45
N GLU A 469 8.78 -13.69 -11.26
CA GLU A 469 9.60 -14.04 -10.09
C GLU A 469 8.82 -14.84 -9.02
N THR A 470 7.55 -15.14 -9.28
CA THR A 470 6.61 -15.69 -8.27
C THR A 470 6.07 -17.07 -8.63
N ALA A 471 6.77 -17.80 -9.50
CA ALA A 471 6.45 -19.19 -9.80
C ALA A 471 6.48 -20.06 -8.52
N PRO A 472 5.65 -21.12 -8.44
CA PRO A 472 4.62 -21.53 -9.39
C PRO A 472 3.30 -20.76 -9.24
N TYR A 473 2.38 -20.95 -10.17
CA TYR A 473 1.22 -20.09 -10.38
C TYR A 473 -0.11 -20.77 -10.05
N MET A 474 -1.16 -19.94 -10.00
CA MET A 474 -2.52 -20.26 -9.56
C MET A 474 -2.63 -20.44 -8.04
N HIS A 475 -3.85 -20.47 -7.53
CA HIS A 475 -4.10 -20.58 -6.08
C HIS A 475 -3.54 -21.85 -5.45
N ASP A 476 -3.24 -22.88 -6.25
CA ASP A 476 -2.76 -24.19 -5.81
C ASP A 476 -1.36 -24.55 -6.36
N GLY A 477 -0.71 -23.63 -7.07
CA GLY A 477 0.65 -23.82 -7.57
C GLY A 477 0.79 -24.90 -8.64
N THR A 478 -0.28 -25.24 -9.36
CA THR A 478 -0.29 -26.35 -10.33
C THR A 478 0.50 -26.04 -11.61
N LEU A 479 0.58 -24.77 -12.01
CA LEU A 479 1.26 -24.34 -13.23
C LEU A 479 2.67 -23.84 -12.89
N LYS A 480 3.72 -24.37 -13.53
CA LYS A 480 5.10 -24.16 -13.10
C LYS A 480 5.77 -22.97 -13.79
N THR A 481 5.36 -22.69 -15.02
CA THR A 481 5.97 -21.66 -15.86
C THR A 481 4.93 -20.68 -16.39
N LEU A 482 5.34 -19.47 -16.80
CA LEU A 482 4.45 -18.52 -17.47
C LEU A 482 3.92 -19.11 -18.79
N ASN A 483 4.70 -19.94 -19.47
CA ASN A 483 4.23 -20.67 -20.64
C ASN A 483 3.04 -21.58 -20.28
N ASP A 484 3.12 -22.33 -19.18
CA ASP A 484 2.02 -23.19 -18.72
C ASP A 484 0.77 -22.36 -18.41
N VAL A 485 0.94 -21.16 -17.84
CA VAL A 485 -0.17 -20.22 -17.54
C VAL A 485 -0.84 -19.75 -18.82
N VAL A 486 -0.08 -19.23 -19.78
CA VAL A 486 -0.66 -18.73 -21.04
C VAL A 486 -1.30 -19.89 -21.81
N GLU A 487 -0.63 -21.05 -21.86
CA GLU A 487 -1.17 -22.26 -22.48
C GLU A 487 -2.47 -22.74 -21.83
N PHE A 488 -2.60 -22.62 -20.51
CA PHE A 488 -3.85 -22.90 -19.81
C PHE A 488 -5.00 -22.02 -20.32
N TYR A 489 -4.77 -20.73 -20.57
CA TYR A 489 -5.80 -19.86 -21.14
C TYR A 489 -6.15 -20.19 -22.60
N TYR A 490 -5.22 -20.77 -23.38
CA TYR A 490 -5.52 -21.22 -24.75
C TYR A 490 -6.33 -22.53 -24.79
N ARG A 491 -6.05 -23.49 -23.91
CA ARG A 491 -6.63 -24.85 -24.02
C ARG A 491 -6.96 -25.57 -22.73
N GLY A 492 -6.51 -25.04 -21.59
CA GLY A 492 -6.64 -25.67 -20.27
C GLY A 492 -7.94 -25.33 -19.54
N ILE A 493 -8.65 -24.27 -19.95
CA ILE A 493 -9.92 -23.90 -19.32
C ILE A 493 -10.97 -24.98 -19.60
N PRO A 494 -11.53 -25.63 -18.57
CA PRO A 494 -12.47 -26.72 -18.77
C PRO A 494 -13.81 -26.19 -19.30
N LYS A 495 -14.50 -26.94 -20.15
CA LYS A 495 -15.82 -26.55 -20.67
C LYS A 495 -16.95 -26.64 -19.63
N THR A 496 -16.71 -27.38 -18.55
CA THR A 496 -17.66 -27.60 -17.45
C THR A 496 -16.92 -27.53 -16.12
N GLY A 497 -17.64 -27.20 -15.05
CA GLY A 497 -17.13 -27.29 -13.69
C GLY A 497 -18.09 -28.07 -12.78
N PRO A 498 -17.66 -28.41 -11.56
CA PRO A 498 -18.46 -29.17 -10.61
C PRO A 498 -19.74 -28.43 -10.21
N ASP A 499 -20.70 -29.16 -9.68
CA ASP A 499 -21.95 -28.61 -9.09
C ASP A 499 -22.81 -27.76 -10.05
N GLY A 500 -22.62 -27.95 -11.36
CA GLY A 500 -23.29 -27.18 -12.41
C GLY A 500 -22.74 -25.77 -12.59
N LEU A 501 -21.55 -25.49 -12.05
CA LEU A 501 -20.91 -24.18 -12.10
C LEU A 501 -19.89 -24.12 -13.24
N LEU A 502 -20.17 -23.33 -14.28
CA LEU A 502 -19.24 -23.11 -15.40
C LEU A 502 -18.09 -22.17 -14.99
N PRO A 503 -16.92 -22.26 -15.63
CA PRO A 503 -15.90 -21.22 -15.51
C PRO A 503 -16.41 -19.85 -15.93
N ASP A 504 -15.88 -18.80 -15.31
CA ASP A 504 -16.27 -17.40 -15.56
C ASP A 504 -15.56 -16.80 -16.77
N THR A 505 -14.68 -17.56 -17.43
CA THR A 505 -13.96 -17.17 -18.64
C THR A 505 -13.90 -18.35 -19.62
N ALA A 506 -13.80 -18.04 -20.91
CA ALA A 506 -13.64 -19.02 -21.97
C ALA A 506 -12.17 -19.14 -22.37
N ALA A 507 -11.79 -20.31 -22.90
CA ALA A 507 -10.49 -20.47 -23.53
C ALA A 507 -10.35 -19.47 -24.70
N LEU A 508 -9.14 -18.94 -24.89
CA LEU A 508 -8.82 -18.03 -25.98
C LEU A 508 -9.10 -18.71 -27.33
N SER A 509 -9.91 -18.06 -28.17
CA SER A 509 -10.35 -18.59 -29.46
C SER A 509 -9.88 -17.71 -30.61
N GLY A 510 -9.15 -18.30 -31.56
CA GLY A 510 -8.63 -17.61 -32.76
C GLY A 510 -7.14 -17.29 -32.70
N GLN A 511 -6.52 -17.39 -31.53
CA GLN A 511 -5.10 -17.12 -31.30
C GLN A 511 -4.21 -18.35 -31.58
N SER A 512 -2.95 -18.13 -31.97
CA SER A 512 -1.98 -19.18 -32.28
C SER A 512 -1.03 -19.47 -31.12
N PHE A 513 -0.65 -20.74 -30.90
CA PHE A 513 0.39 -21.11 -29.91
C PHE A 513 1.74 -20.40 -30.16
N SER A 514 1.99 -19.94 -31.39
CA SER A 514 3.17 -19.13 -31.72
C SER A 514 3.20 -17.76 -31.02
N GLU A 515 2.08 -17.31 -30.44
CA GLU A 515 1.95 -16.03 -29.73
C GLU A 515 2.29 -16.15 -28.24
N ILE A 516 2.34 -17.36 -27.68
CA ILE A 516 2.68 -17.61 -26.27
C ILE A 516 4.00 -16.91 -25.88
N PRO A 517 5.11 -17.03 -26.65
CA PRO A 517 6.34 -16.34 -26.32
C PRO A 517 6.22 -14.82 -26.28
N LEU A 518 5.32 -14.23 -27.07
CA LEU A 518 5.08 -12.78 -27.09
C LEU A 518 4.41 -12.32 -25.81
N LEU A 519 3.33 -13.01 -25.39
CA LEU A 519 2.66 -12.73 -24.11
C LEU A 519 3.61 -12.93 -22.93
N VAL A 520 4.41 -14.00 -22.93
CA VAL A 520 5.42 -14.25 -21.88
C VAL A 520 6.49 -13.15 -21.87
N ALA A 521 6.95 -12.68 -23.03
CA ALA A 521 7.88 -11.55 -23.11
C ALA A 521 7.29 -10.27 -22.50
N PHE A 522 6.00 -9.99 -22.72
CA PHE A 522 5.31 -8.90 -22.05
C PHE A 522 5.21 -9.11 -20.53
N LEU A 523 4.81 -10.28 -20.06
CA LEU A 523 4.70 -10.59 -18.62
C LEU A 523 6.05 -10.44 -17.90
N ASN A 524 7.15 -10.84 -18.52
CA ASN A 524 8.51 -10.63 -18.00
C ASN A 524 8.87 -9.14 -17.86
N SER A 525 8.28 -8.26 -18.68
CA SER A 525 8.51 -6.82 -18.61
C SER A 525 7.81 -6.13 -17.43
N LEU A 526 6.92 -6.85 -16.72
CA LEU A 526 6.18 -6.36 -15.55
C LEU A 526 6.98 -6.45 -14.25
N THR A 527 8.20 -6.98 -14.31
CA THR A 527 9.06 -7.18 -13.14
C THR A 527 9.85 -5.92 -12.80
N GLY A 528 9.45 -5.28 -11.71
CA GLY A 528 10.17 -4.19 -11.07
C GLY A 528 11.22 -4.72 -10.09
N LYS A 529 12.23 -3.92 -9.74
CA LYS A 529 13.23 -4.35 -8.76
C LYS A 529 12.61 -4.35 -7.36
N SER A 530 12.71 -5.48 -6.66
CA SER A 530 12.27 -5.61 -5.26
C SER A 530 13.06 -4.68 -4.33
N PRO A 531 12.44 -4.16 -3.25
CA PRO A 531 13.15 -3.46 -2.19
C PRO A 531 14.30 -4.30 -1.62
N ILE A 532 15.44 -3.65 -1.35
CA ILE A 532 16.55 -4.32 -0.69
C ILE A 532 16.21 -4.46 0.79
N GLU A 533 16.01 -5.70 1.24
CA GLU A 533 15.75 -6.00 2.64
C GLU A 533 16.93 -6.67 3.31
N THR A 534 17.20 -6.24 4.54
CA THR A 534 18.01 -6.98 5.51
C THR A 534 17.14 -7.37 6.70
N PRO A 535 17.26 -8.61 7.23
CA PRO A 535 16.58 -9.00 8.45
C PRO A 535 16.88 -8.00 9.59
N PRO A 536 15.86 -7.55 10.34
CA PRO A 536 16.06 -6.63 11.44
C PRO A 536 16.68 -7.34 12.64
N VAL A 537 17.38 -6.59 13.49
CA VAL A 537 17.71 -7.07 14.83
C VAL A 537 16.43 -7.12 15.65
N LEU A 538 16.03 -8.32 16.07
CA LEU A 538 14.83 -8.52 16.89
C LEU A 538 15.09 -8.15 18.35
N PRO A 539 14.10 -7.57 19.05
CA PRO A 539 14.14 -7.41 20.50
C PRO A 539 14.38 -8.75 21.20
N ALA A 540 15.40 -8.88 22.04
CA ALA A 540 15.65 -10.13 22.75
C ALA A 540 14.47 -10.49 23.69
N LEU A 541 14.03 -11.75 23.68
CA LEU A 541 13.12 -12.28 24.69
C LEU A 541 13.91 -12.43 25.99
N LEU A 542 13.89 -11.40 26.82
CA LEU A 542 14.57 -11.44 28.11
C LEU A 542 13.68 -12.20 29.11
N LYS A 543 13.55 -13.52 28.95
CA LYS A 543 12.97 -14.36 30.01
C LYS A 543 13.95 -14.39 31.18
N GLY A 544 13.68 -13.56 32.18
CA GLY A 544 14.38 -13.59 33.46
C GLY A 544 15.80 -13.02 33.45
N GLU A 545 16.06 -11.93 32.72
CA GLU A 545 17.28 -11.16 33.02
C GLU A 545 17.06 -10.23 34.23
N PRO A 546 18.12 -10.01 35.03
CA PRO A 546 18.08 -8.99 36.06
C PRO A 546 17.75 -7.64 35.42
N GLU A 547 16.77 -6.94 35.98
CA GLU A 547 16.46 -5.58 35.57
C GLU A 547 17.74 -4.73 35.56
N THR A 548 17.82 -3.77 34.64
CA THR A 548 18.89 -2.79 34.71
C THR A 548 18.79 -2.05 36.04
N SER A 549 19.75 -2.31 36.93
CA SER A 549 19.83 -1.67 38.23
C SER A 549 20.76 -0.48 38.12
N ILE A 550 20.27 0.69 38.53
CA ILE A 550 21.02 1.94 38.51
C ILE A 550 21.10 2.45 39.94
N SER A 551 22.31 2.63 40.45
CA SER A 551 22.50 3.22 41.77
C SER A 551 22.06 4.69 41.78
N PRO A 552 21.63 5.22 42.95
CA PRO A 552 21.63 6.66 43.18
C PRO A 552 22.99 7.28 42.82
N ALA A 553 22.98 8.54 42.40
CA ALA A 553 24.21 9.27 42.09
C ALA A 553 25.05 9.45 43.36
N VAL A 554 26.34 9.13 43.28
CA VAL A 554 27.33 9.43 44.33
C VAL A 554 28.36 10.39 43.76
N SER A 555 28.60 11.50 44.45
CA SER A 555 29.67 12.44 44.06
C SER A 555 31.04 11.86 44.37
N ASP A 556 31.98 11.96 43.43
CA ASP A 556 33.39 11.66 43.69
C ASP A 556 34.19 12.91 44.13
N SER A 557 35.49 12.73 44.38
CA SER A 557 36.41 13.83 44.76
C SER A 557 36.63 14.86 43.65
N ASN A 558 36.30 14.51 42.41
CA ASN A 558 36.31 15.41 41.26
C ASN A 558 34.93 16.05 41.03
N GLY A 559 33.97 15.92 41.96
CA GLY A 559 32.64 16.50 41.82
C GLY A 559 31.80 15.89 40.68
N PHE A 560 32.20 14.72 40.16
CA PHE A 560 31.39 13.98 39.20
C PHE A 560 30.33 13.19 39.93
N LEU A 561 29.09 13.26 39.45
CA LEU A 561 28.01 12.39 39.89
C LEU A 561 28.13 11.05 39.19
N ILE A 562 28.31 9.98 39.96
CA ILE A 562 28.54 8.63 39.44
C ILE A 562 27.32 7.76 39.72
N HIS A 563 26.75 7.22 38.65
CA HIS A 563 25.80 6.11 38.71
C HIS A 563 26.52 4.81 38.41
N ARG A 564 26.35 3.79 39.25
CA ARG A 564 26.77 2.42 38.95
C ARG A 564 25.61 1.69 38.30
N ILE A 565 25.90 0.90 37.26
CA ILE A 565 24.89 0.29 36.42
C ILE A 565 25.21 -1.19 36.24
N GLU A 566 24.29 -2.03 36.69
CA GLU A 566 24.22 -3.44 36.29
C GLU A 566 23.21 -3.53 35.15
N SER A 567 23.68 -3.97 34.00
CA SER A 567 22.89 -4.01 32.78
C SER A 567 23.15 -5.32 32.06
N PRO A 568 22.11 -5.99 31.55
CA PRO A 568 22.32 -7.22 30.78
C PRO A 568 23.12 -7.02 29.49
N TYR A 569 23.16 -5.79 28.99
CA TYR A 569 23.89 -5.42 27.77
C TYR A 569 25.41 -5.36 27.97
N GLN A 570 25.89 -5.54 29.22
CA GLN A 570 27.29 -5.41 29.62
C GLN A 570 27.69 -6.66 30.43
N ALA A 571 28.90 -7.16 30.20
CA ALA A 571 29.41 -8.33 30.90
C ALA A 571 29.72 -8.09 32.38
N GLU A 572 29.98 -6.84 32.74
CA GLU A 572 30.42 -6.39 34.06
C GLU A 572 29.68 -5.10 34.43
N GLN A 573 29.66 -4.76 35.72
CA GLN A 573 29.09 -3.50 36.19
C GLN A 573 29.81 -2.32 35.51
N THR A 574 29.02 -1.38 35.02
CA THR A 574 29.50 -0.16 34.35
C THR A 574 29.14 1.06 35.17
N SER A 575 29.56 2.25 34.73
CA SER A 575 29.21 3.49 35.38
C SER A 575 28.93 4.60 34.38
N VAL A 576 28.16 5.59 34.81
CA VAL A 576 27.95 6.84 34.08
C VAL A 576 28.36 7.98 34.99
N ARG A 577 29.36 8.74 34.56
CA ARG A 577 29.85 9.95 35.24
C ARG A 577 29.22 11.18 34.61
N VAL A 578 28.66 12.04 35.44
CA VAL A 578 27.94 13.25 35.02
C VAL A 578 28.59 14.47 35.68
N LEU A 579 28.92 15.47 34.86
CA LEU A 579 29.37 16.78 35.30
C LEU A 579 28.29 17.81 34.96
N LEU A 580 27.74 18.43 35.99
CA LEU A 580 26.73 19.49 35.88
C LEU A 580 27.39 20.87 36.01
N PRO A 581 26.82 21.93 35.40
CA PRO A 581 27.15 23.30 35.77
C PRO A 581 26.90 23.55 37.27
N ASP A 582 27.75 24.37 37.90
CA ASP A 582 27.68 24.68 39.33
C ASP A 582 26.39 25.41 39.71
N ARG A 583 25.78 26.12 38.75
CA ARG A 583 24.50 26.82 38.92
C ARG A 583 23.53 26.38 37.85
N LEU A 584 22.40 25.81 38.27
CA LEU A 584 21.30 25.41 37.39
C LEU A 584 20.14 26.41 37.53
N GLU A 585 19.74 27.02 36.42
CA GLU A 585 18.53 27.84 36.37
C GLU A 585 17.28 26.96 36.47
N GLN A 586 16.35 27.31 37.35
CA GLN A 586 15.15 26.52 37.59
C GLN A 586 14.30 26.39 36.32
N GLY A 587 13.94 25.16 35.96
CA GLY A 587 13.11 24.85 34.79
C GLY A 587 13.87 24.85 33.44
N ARG A 588 15.09 25.40 33.37
CA ARG A 588 15.89 25.39 32.13
C ARG A 588 16.40 23.98 31.84
N LYS A 589 16.17 23.51 30.61
CA LYS A 589 16.76 22.27 30.09
C LYS A 589 18.03 22.58 29.30
N LEU A 590 19.11 21.86 29.60
CA LEU A 590 20.45 22.03 29.04
C LEU A 590 20.76 20.96 28.00
N ARG A 591 21.61 21.31 27.03
CA ARG A 591 22.18 20.33 26.10
C ARG A 591 23.11 19.38 26.85
N VAL A 592 23.26 18.18 26.29
CA VAL A 592 24.13 17.14 26.84
C VAL A 592 25.20 16.80 25.81
N VAL A 593 26.46 16.87 26.24
CA VAL A 593 27.61 16.37 25.48
C VAL A 593 28.05 15.04 26.08
N TYR A 594 27.89 13.97 25.32
CA TYR A 594 28.37 12.65 25.69
C TYR A 594 29.84 12.50 25.27
N VAL A 595 30.72 12.48 26.27
CA VAL A 595 32.17 12.29 26.14
C VAL A 595 32.46 10.80 26.08
N LEU A 596 32.67 10.29 24.87
CA LEU A 596 32.75 8.87 24.58
C LEU A 596 34.15 8.32 24.93
N PRO A 597 34.29 7.32 25.82
CA PRO A 597 35.60 6.74 26.15
C PRO A 597 36.20 5.89 25.03
N VAL A 598 37.53 5.73 25.05
CA VAL A 598 38.27 4.87 24.10
C VAL A 598 38.61 3.50 24.69
N GLU A 599 38.49 3.35 26.00
CA GLU A 599 38.91 2.18 26.77
C GLU A 599 37.73 1.59 27.55
N ALA A 600 37.87 0.32 27.94
CA ALA A 600 36.90 -0.35 28.78
C ALA A 600 37.00 0.13 30.24
N GLY A 601 35.90 0.03 30.99
CA GLY A 601 35.83 0.40 32.39
C GLY A 601 36.31 1.84 32.63
N ASN A 602 37.18 2.00 33.63
CA ASN A 602 37.78 3.29 33.99
C ASN A 602 39.17 3.48 33.38
N GLY A 603 39.50 2.79 32.28
CA GLY A 603 40.78 2.93 31.60
C GLY A 603 41.02 4.37 31.15
N ASN A 604 42.24 4.87 31.37
CA ASN A 604 42.63 6.26 31.12
C ASN A 604 44.06 6.39 30.58
N HIS A 605 44.60 5.35 29.91
CA HIS A 605 45.93 5.37 29.32
C HIS A 605 46.11 6.51 28.31
N TYR A 606 45.03 6.88 27.61
CA TYR A 606 44.99 8.02 26.69
C TYR A 606 44.31 9.26 27.30
N GLY A 607 44.20 9.30 28.61
CA GLY A 607 43.58 10.38 29.37
C GLY A 607 42.08 10.26 29.57
N ASP A 608 41.51 11.28 30.22
CA ASP A 608 40.09 11.35 30.57
C ASP A 608 39.48 12.65 30.06
N GLY A 609 38.60 12.54 29.06
CA GLY A 609 37.95 13.69 28.45
C GLY A 609 37.07 14.47 29.42
N LEU A 610 36.43 13.82 30.41
CA LEU A 610 35.59 14.52 31.37
C LEU A 610 36.43 15.34 32.36
N LEU A 611 37.62 14.87 32.71
CA LEU A 611 38.59 15.65 33.49
C LEU A 611 39.09 16.86 32.71
N GLU A 612 39.36 16.74 31.41
CA GLU A 612 39.75 17.89 30.58
C GLU A 612 38.61 18.92 30.45
N VAL A 613 37.37 18.47 30.26
CA VAL A 613 36.18 19.35 30.29
C VAL A 613 36.09 20.13 31.61
N LYS A 614 36.30 19.45 32.75
CA LYS A 614 36.28 20.09 34.07
C LYS A 614 37.44 21.07 34.24
N LYS A 615 38.65 20.65 33.93
CA LYS A 615 39.89 21.46 34.02
C LYS A 615 39.79 22.77 33.25
N HIS A 616 39.10 22.77 32.11
CA HIS A 616 38.87 23.96 31.29
C HIS A 616 37.57 24.71 31.61
N ASP A 617 36.83 24.27 32.62
CA ASP A 617 35.59 24.88 33.11
C ASP A 617 34.47 24.96 32.05
N LEU A 618 34.43 23.98 31.14
CA LEU A 618 33.53 24.05 29.97
C LEU A 618 32.06 23.84 30.34
N HIS A 619 31.79 23.01 31.34
CA HIS A 619 30.44 22.79 31.89
C HIS A 619 29.78 24.09 32.36
N ASN A 620 30.53 24.96 33.05
CA ASN A 620 30.06 26.27 33.48
C ASN A 620 29.99 27.28 32.33
N LYS A 621 31.07 27.42 31.55
CA LYS A 621 31.15 28.39 30.44
C LYS A 621 30.06 28.18 29.39
N LEU A 622 29.75 26.93 29.10
CA LEU A 622 28.81 26.55 28.04
C LEU A 622 27.41 26.22 28.56
N GLN A 623 27.20 26.24 29.88
CA GLN A 623 25.92 25.85 30.51
C GLN A 623 25.40 24.53 29.94
N THR A 624 26.25 23.50 29.99
CA THR A 624 26.06 22.23 29.28
C THR A 624 26.39 21.07 30.22
N ILE A 625 25.58 20.01 30.16
CA ILE A 625 25.81 18.78 30.92
C ILE A 625 26.81 17.92 30.16
N PHE A 626 27.83 17.40 30.84
CA PHE A 626 28.79 16.47 30.24
C PHE A 626 28.66 15.10 30.86
N VAL A 627 28.61 14.07 30.02
CA VAL A 627 28.35 12.69 30.44
C VAL A 627 29.38 11.76 29.85
N ALA A 628 30.03 10.96 30.69
CA ALA A 628 30.96 9.92 30.25
C ALA A 628 30.49 8.54 30.77
N PRO A 629 29.92 7.67 29.91
CA PRO A 629 29.64 6.28 30.28
C PRO A 629 30.93 5.45 30.28
N THR A 630 30.90 4.28 30.93
CA THR A 630 31.90 3.22 30.76
C THR A 630 31.26 1.98 30.13
N PHE A 631 32.10 1.12 29.55
CA PHE A 631 31.68 -0.13 28.91
C PHE A 631 32.53 -1.28 29.45
N SER A 632 31.93 -2.45 29.64
CA SER A 632 32.61 -3.65 30.14
C SER A 632 33.69 -4.19 29.19
N ARG A 633 33.54 -3.90 27.89
CA ARG A 633 34.51 -4.23 26.83
C ARG A 633 34.95 -2.97 26.10
N VAL A 634 36.03 -3.08 25.32
CA VAL A 634 36.57 -1.95 24.55
C VAL A 634 35.47 -1.36 23.66
N PRO A 635 35.16 -0.06 23.78
CA PRO A 635 33.99 0.51 23.15
C PRO A 635 34.23 0.82 21.66
N TRP A 636 33.45 0.15 20.82
CA TRP A 636 33.24 0.46 19.41
C TRP A 636 31.80 0.90 19.11
N TYR A 637 30.95 0.99 20.15
CA TYR A 637 29.59 1.53 20.05
C TYR A 637 28.71 0.74 19.07
N ALA A 638 28.87 -0.58 19.12
CA ALA A 638 28.18 -1.56 18.31
C ALA A 638 27.63 -2.70 19.17
N ASP A 639 26.64 -3.39 18.64
CA ASP A 639 26.12 -4.62 19.22
C ASP A 639 26.73 -5.84 18.53
N HIS A 640 27.29 -6.75 19.32
CA HIS A 640 27.78 -8.03 18.84
C HIS A 640 26.59 -8.85 18.31
N PRO A 641 26.72 -9.54 17.16
CA PRO A 641 25.60 -10.24 16.53
C PRO A 641 25.01 -11.36 17.38
N THR A 642 25.80 -11.96 18.27
CA THR A 642 25.39 -13.14 19.06
C THR A 642 25.70 -13.07 20.56
N ASP A 643 26.50 -12.10 21.02
CA ASP A 643 26.90 -12.03 22.43
C ASP A 643 26.13 -10.89 23.09
N LEU A 644 25.11 -11.28 23.86
CA LEU A 644 24.20 -10.33 24.50
C LEU A 644 24.90 -9.43 25.54
N LYS A 645 26.07 -9.84 26.03
CA LYS A 645 26.88 -9.06 26.99
C LYS A 645 27.78 -8.03 26.32
N ILE A 646 27.79 -7.97 24.98
CA ILE A 646 28.51 -6.98 24.18
C ILE A 646 27.49 -6.23 23.32
N ARG A 647 26.59 -5.49 23.97
CA ARG A 647 25.55 -4.69 23.31
C ARG A 647 25.72 -3.21 23.62
N GLN A 648 26.81 -2.62 23.13
CA GLN A 648 27.28 -1.30 23.54
C GLN A 648 26.37 -0.18 23.03
N GLU A 649 25.87 -0.31 21.81
CA GLU A 649 24.92 0.66 21.25
C GLU A 649 23.58 0.58 21.97
N THR A 650 23.03 -0.63 22.12
CA THR A 650 21.77 -0.84 22.85
C THR A 650 21.89 -0.34 24.27
N TYR A 651 22.99 -0.60 24.96
CA TYR A 651 23.27 -0.07 26.29
C TYR A 651 23.26 1.47 26.31
N PHE A 652 23.97 2.11 25.38
CA PHE A 652 24.05 3.56 25.32
C PHE A 652 22.66 4.19 25.09
N ILE A 653 21.91 3.68 24.11
CA ILE A 653 20.60 4.24 23.72
C ILE A 653 19.51 3.93 24.74
N ASN A 654 19.47 2.71 25.28
CA ASN A 654 18.35 2.26 26.12
C ASN A 654 18.59 2.42 27.63
N VAL A 655 19.84 2.65 28.05
CA VAL A 655 20.18 2.79 29.48
C VAL A 655 20.80 4.15 29.76
N VAL A 656 21.86 4.53 29.04
CA VAL A 656 22.58 5.78 29.32
C VAL A 656 21.73 7.00 28.98
N LEU A 657 21.14 7.08 27.78
CA LEU A 657 20.30 8.24 27.42
C LEU A 657 19.10 8.42 28.36
N PRO A 658 18.28 7.38 28.64
CA PRO A 658 17.12 7.55 29.52
C PRO A 658 17.51 7.89 30.95
N LEU A 659 18.60 7.32 31.47
CA LEU A 659 19.14 7.70 32.78
C LEU A 659 19.38 9.21 32.84
N ILE A 660 20.08 9.77 31.84
CA ILE A 660 20.40 11.19 31.83
C ILE A 660 19.15 12.06 31.70
N GLU A 661 18.26 11.70 30.78
CA GLU A 661 17.05 12.48 30.47
C GLU A 661 15.97 12.44 31.54
N GLN A 662 15.97 11.40 32.39
CA GLN A 662 15.03 11.25 33.49
C GLN A 662 15.58 11.87 34.78
N THR A 663 16.90 11.85 34.96
CA THR A 663 17.53 12.26 36.23
C THR A 663 17.95 13.73 36.23
N TYR A 664 18.36 14.26 35.07
CA TYR A 664 18.96 15.59 34.97
C TYR A 664 18.11 16.55 34.12
N PRO A 665 18.32 17.87 34.21
CA PRO A 665 17.60 18.83 33.37
C PRO A 665 18.12 18.83 31.92
N ALA A 666 18.13 17.67 31.25
CA ALA A 666 18.58 17.49 29.88
C ALA A 666 17.50 17.83 28.85
N GLN A 667 17.91 18.39 27.71
CA GLN A 667 17.07 18.54 26.53
C GLN A 667 16.92 17.19 25.82
N LYS A 668 15.67 16.77 25.60
CA LYS A 668 15.34 15.50 24.92
C LYS A 668 15.19 15.63 23.41
N SER A 669 15.45 16.81 22.86
CA SER A 669 15.44 17.07 21.41
C SER A 669 16.70 16.50 20.74
N VAL A 670 16.66 16.34 19.42
CA VAL A 670 17.81 15.93 18.61
C VAL A 670 19.00 16.86 18.87
N ASP A 671 18.79 18.17 18.77
CA ASP A 671 19.82 19.20 19.05
C ASP A 671 20.30 19.21 20.52
N GLY A 672 19.54 18.57 21.41
CA GLY A 672 19.87 18.38 22.82
C GLY A 672 20.98 17.36 23.07
N ARG A 673 21.25 16.45 22.12
CA ARG A 673 22.18 15.32 22.29
C ARG A 673 23.38 15.45 21.37
N LEU A 674 24.54 15.73 21.95
CA LEU A 674 25.79 15.95 21.22
C LEU A 674 26.80 14.87 21.58
N LEU A 675 27.58 14.40 20.61
CA LEU A 675 28.58 13.34 20.80
C LEU A 675 29.98 13.90 20.57
N ILE A 676 30.93 13.57 21.44
CA ILE A 676 32.35 13.88 21.23
C ILE A 676 33.21 12.65 21.53
N GLY A 677 34.16 12.37 20.66
CA GLY A 677 35.14 11.33 20.88
C GLY A 677 36.42 11.56 20.12
N PHE A 678 37.45 10.81 20.48
CA PHE A 678 38.69 10.70 19.73
C PHE A 678 39.06 9.26 19.41
N SER A 679 39.93 9.02 18.43
CA SER A 679 40.32 7.65 18.06
C SER A 679 39.09 6.77 17.76
N LYS A 680 39.05 5.55 18.30
CA LYS A 680 37.89 4.63 18.27
C LYS A 680 36.57 5.30 18.70
N SER A 681 36.62 6.17 19.71
CA SER A 681 35.41 6.85 20.21
C SER A 681 34.94 7.99 19.31
N GLY A 682 35.85 8.61 18.55
CA GLY A 682 35.50 9.58 17.50
C GLY A 682 34.80 8.89 16.32
N TRP A 683 35.30 7.70 15.94
CA TRP A 683 34.60 6.82 15.00
C TRP A 683 33.21 6.43 15.54
N GLY A 684 33.13 6.07 16.83
CA GLY A 684 31.88 5.74 17.51
C GLY A 684 30.86 6.88 17.52
N ALA A 685 31.30 8.12 17.77
CA ALA A 685 30.46 9.30 17.74
C ALA A 685 29.79 9.49 16.37
N TRP A 686 30.57 9.36 15.29
CA TRP A 686 30.03 9.44 13.94
C TRP A 686 29.13 8.25 13.59
N SER A 687 29.53 7.03 13.96
CA SER A 687 28.74 5.82 13.71
C SER A 687 27.38 5.90 14.38
N LEU A 688 27.32 6.32 15.65
CA LEU A 688 26.06 6.51 16.38
C LEU A 688 25.17 7.56 15.71
N LEU A 689 25.71 8.72 15.35
CA LEU A 689 24.92 9.77 14.71
C LEU A 689 24.41 9.36 13.33
N LEU A 690 25.26 8.77 12.48
CA LEU A 690 24.89 8.36 11.13
C LEU A 690 23.83 7.25 11.13
N ARG A 691 23.87 6.36 12.13
CA ARG A 691 22.87 5.28 12.28
C ARG A 691 21.60 5.77 12.98
N HIS A 692 21.69 6.81 13.82
CA HIS A 692 20.57 7.40 14.55
C HIS A 692 20.46 8.92 14.32
N PRO A 693 20.24 9.38 13.07
CA PRO A 693 20.21 10.80 12.74
C PRO A 693 18.99 11.52 13.34
N ASN A 694 17.98 10.80 13.82
CA ASN A 694 16.84 11.39 14.52
C ASN A 694 16.99 11.38 16.05
N LEU A 695 18.14 10.94 16.56
CA LEU A 695 18.42 10.89 18.00
C LEU A 695 19.48 11.92 18.41
N PHE A 696 20.57 12.04 17.65
CA PHE A 696 21.73 12.88 17.98
C PHE A 696 21.85 14.10 17.07
N GLY A 697 22.04 15.29 17.62
CA GLY A 697 22.14 16.54 16.87
C GLY A 697 23.44 16.66 16.09
N ARG A 698 24.58 16.57 16.78
CA ARG A 698 25.91 16.73 16.18
C ARG A 698 26.91 15.76 16.81
N ALA A 699 27.90 15.36 16.02
CA ALA A 699 28.96 14.46 16.46
C ALA A 699 30.33 15.01 16.03
N ALA A 700 31.25 15.05 16.98
CA ALA A 700 32.61 15.49 16.79
C ALA A 700 33.58 14.33 16.94
N ALA A 701 34.50 14.23 15.98
CA ALA A 701 35.57 13.26 15.98
C ALA A 701 36.93 13.95 15.87
N TRP A 702 37.82 13.61 16.81
CA TRP A 702 39.21 14.03 16.79
C TRP A 702 40.12 12.83 16.51
N ASP A 703 41.04 12.96 15.55
CA ASP A 703 42.07 11.96 15.23
C ASP A 703 41.57 10.49 15.28
N ALA A 704 40.73 10.09 14.32
CA ALA A 704 39.93 8.87 14.37
C ALA A 704 40.08 8.04 13.07
N PRO A 705 40.01 6.69 13.16
CA PRO A 705 40.19 5.79 12.01
C PRO A 705 38.93 5.73 11.13
N MET A 706 38.58 6.84 10.49
CA MET A 706 37.32 7.02 9.74
C MET A 706 37.20 6.14 8.49
N MET A 707 38.31 5.62 7.96
CA MET A 707 38.33 4.86 6.70
C MET A 707 38.64 3.37 6.92
N MET A 708 38.39 2.85 8.12
CA MET A 708 38.55 1.43 8.43
C MET A 708 37.60 0.56 7.59
N ALA A 709 38.16 -0.38 6.82
CA ALA A 709 37.41 -1.25 5.93
C ALA A 709 37.29 -2.70 6.43
N ASP A 710 38.29 -3.22 7.14
CA ASP A 710 38.39 -4.63 7.51
C ASP A 710 38.57 -4.85 9.02
N LEU A 711 38.08 -5.99 9.50
CA LEU A 711 38.31 -6.46 10.86
C LEU A 711 39.73 -7.00 11.07
N GLY A 712 40.31 -6.75 12.24
CA GLY A 712 41.59 -7.35 12.66
C GLY A 712 42.55 -6.41 13.38
N LYS A 713 42.27 -5.12 13.40
CA LYS A 713 42.97 -4.13 14.23
C LYS A 713 42.12 -3.74 15.43
N TYR A 714 42.76 -3.23 16.49
CA TYR A 714 42.09 -2.51 17.58
C TYR A 714 40.94 -3.27 18.30
N ALA A 715 41.08 -4.59 18.44
CA ALA A 715 40.08 -5.49 19.05
C ALA A 715 38.71 -5.53 18.35
N THR A 716 38.62 -5.06 17.10
CA THR A 716 37.36 -5.03 16.33
C THR A 716 36.71 -6.41 16.16
N LYS A 717 37.48 -7.47 15.94
CA LYS A 717 36.95 -8.85 15.84
C LYS A 717 36.18 -9.30 17.08
N VAL A 718 36.58 -8.86 18.27
CA VAL A 718 35.89 -9.22 19.52
C VAL A 718 34.54 -8.51 19.66
N ILE A 719 34.39 -7.33 19.04
CA ILE A 719 33.17 -6.53 19.17
C ILE A 719 32.19 -6.83 18.03
N PHE A 720 32.68 -6.97 16.80
CA PHE A 720 31.82 -7.20 15.64
C PHE A 720 31.63 -8.69 15.31
N GLY A 721 32.50 -9.57 15.81
CA GLY A 721 32.48 -11.00 15.52
C GLY A 721 33.02 -11.34 14.12
N ASN A 722 32.36 -10.87 13.07
CA ASN A 722 32.72 -11.13 11.67
C ASN A 722 32.53 -9.90 10.77
N GLN A 723 33.09 -9.96 9.56
CA GLN A 723 33.12 -8.81 8.64
C GLN A 723 31.71 -8.39 8.23
N GLU A 724 30.81 -9.33 7.96
CA GLU A 724 29.42 -9.06 7.59
C GLU A 724 28.69 -8.25 8.66
N ALA A 725 28.90 -8.58 9.94
CA ALA A 725 28.36 -7.83 11.07
C ALA A 725 29.02 -6.44 11.26
N PHE A 726 30.20 -6.20 10.70
CA PHE A 726 30.86 -4.89 10.72
C PHE A 726 30.38 -3.96 9.60
N GLU A 727 30.05 -4.48 8.42
CA GLU A 727 29.64 -3.70 7.24
C GLU A 727 28.58 -2.62 7.55
N PRO A 728 27.53 -2.86 8.36
CA PRO A 728 26.52 -1.85 8.71
C PRO A 728 27.06 -0.67 9.51
N TYR A 729 28.25 -0.78 10.09
CA TYR A 729 28.86 0.26 10.93
C TYR A 729 29.96 1.05 10.22
N ARG A 730 30.37 0.66 9.00
CA ARG A 730 31.47 1.31 8.27
C ARG A 730 31.10 2.75 7.92
N ILE A 731 31.92 3.72 8.37
CA ILE A 731 31.65 5.15 8.22
C ILE A 731 31.54 5.58 6.75
N SER A 732 32.44 5.12 5.87
CA SER A 732 32.38 5.46 4.43
C SER A 732 31.04 5.09 3.81
N ASP A 733 30.50 3.92 4.16
CA ASP A 733 29.22 3.43 3.66
C ASP A 733 28.05 4.17 4.28
N LEU A 734 28.12 4.42 5.59
CA LEU A 734 27.09 5.15 6.31
C LEU A 734 26.94 6.57 5.77
N VAL A 735 28.05 7.26 5.53
CA VAL A 735 28.06 8.59 4.92
C VAL A 735 27.40 8.56 3.53
N ALA A 736 27.77 7.60 2.68
CA ALA A 736 27.18 7.44 1.35
C ALA A 736 25.67 7.11 1.39
N LYS A 737 25.24 6.23 2.30
CA LYS A 737 23.84 5.75 2.41
C LYS A 737 22.93 6.73 3.14
N LYS A 738 23.46 7.60 4.00
CA LYS A 738 22.68 8.46 4.91
C LYS A 738 22.76 9.94 4.59
N ALA A 739 23.38 10.33 3.47
CA ALA A 739 23.52 11.72 3.03
C ALA A 739 22.22 12.54 3.17
N SER A 740 21.09 12.01 2.68
CA SER A 740 19.78 12.68 2.74
C SER A 740 19.22 12.82 4.15
N ALA A 741 19.56 11.91 5.07
CA ALA A 741 19.06 11.93 6.45
C ALA A 741 19.80 12.93 7.35
N MET A 742 20.92 13.48 6.88
CA MET A 742 21.72 14.44 7.64
C MET A 742 21.16 15.86 7.62
N GLY A 743 20.27 16.18 6.66
CA GLY A 743 19.72 17.52 6.48
C GLY A 743 20.78 18.55 6.03
N GLU A 744 20.43 19.83 6.08
CA GLU A 744 21.29 20.92 5.58
C GLU A 744 22.32 21.43 6.62
N GLY A 745 22.23 20.98 7.87
CA GLY A 745 23.09 21.45 8.96
C GLY A 745 24.45 20.75 9.01
N LYS A 746 25.48 21.48 9.47
CA LYS A 746 26.83 20.91 9.76
C LYS A 746 26.84 20.07 11.04
N ARG A 747 26.37 18.83 10.91
CA ARG A 747 26.20 17.88 12.03
C ARG A 747 27.41 16.98 12.27
N LEU A 748 28.29 16.87 11.28
CA LEU A 748 29.55 16.12 11.37
C LEU A 748 30.71 17.10 11.53
N LEU A 749 31.46 16.97 12.61
CA LEU A 749 32.65 17.78 12.89
C LEU A 749 33.87 16.85 12.91
N LEU A 750 34.88 17.21 12.13
CA LEU A 750 36.10 16.46 11.94
C LEU A 750 37.28 17.41 12.14
N THR A 751 38.04 17.25 13.22
CA THR A 751 39.07 18.22 13.58
C THR A 751 40.36 17.57 14.04
N GLY A 752 41.48 18.24 13.75
CA GLY A 752 42.82 17.93 14.22
C GLY A 752 43.32 16.55 13.82
N TYR A 753 44.58 16.28 14.15
CA TYR A 753 45.17 14.97 13.89
C TYR A 753 46.35 14.67 14.81
N GLY A 754 46.68 13.39 14.84
CA GLY A 754 47.87 12.80 15.43
C GLY A 754 48.26 11.57 14.61
N SER A 755 47.49 10.48 14.73
CA SER A 755 47.73 9.18 14.08
C SER A 755 46.89 8.90 12.83
N PHE A 756 45.78 9.62 12.60
CA PHE A 756 44.76 9.29 11.60
C PHE A 756 44.44 10.43 10.63
N ARG A 757 45.42 11.33 10.36
CA ARG A 757 45.22 12.44 9.42
C ARG A 757 44.77 11.99 8.03
N GLN A 758 45.35 10.91 7.51
CA GLN A 758 44.99 10.39 6.18
C GLN A 758 43.54 9.92 6.13
N ASP A 759 43.06 9.25 7.17
CA ASP A 759 41.65 8.85 7.28
C ASP A 759 40.73 10.07 7.32
N HIS A 760 41.11 11.10 8.07
CA HIS A 760 40.36 12.37 8.14
C HIS A 760 40.28 13.06 6.77
N GLN A 761 41.41 13.18 6.06
CA GLN A 761 41.46 13.76 4.72
C GLN A 761 40.60 12.99 3.71
N ARG A 762 40.62 11.66 3.77
CA ARG A 762 39.85 10.81 2.87
C ARG A 762 38.34 10.88 3.14
N VAL A 763 37.91 10.88 4.40
CA VAL A 763 36.47 11.00 4.71
C VAL A 763 35.97 12.43 4.44
N HIS A 764 36.80 13.45 4.64
CA HIS A 764 36.49 14.83 4.23
C HIS A 764 36.25 14.92 2.72
N ALA A 765 37.15 14.37 1.90
CA ALA A 765 36.98 14.34 0.45
C ALA A 765 35.70 13.61 0.02
N LEU A 766 35.36 12.49 0.69
CA LEU A 766 34.10 11.78 0.44
C LEU A 766 32.86 12.62 0.79
N LEU A 767 32.90 13.37 1.89
CA LEU A 767 31.81 14.28 2.27
C LEU A 767 31.65 15.43 1.27
N ASP A 768 32.75 15.97 0.75
CA ASP A 768 32.71 16.99 -0.32
C ASP A 768 32.13 16.43 -1.62
N GLU A 769 32.55 15.24 -2.03
CA GLU A 769 32.04 14.54 -3.22
C GLU A 769 30.51 14.33 -3.12
N LEU A 770 30.05 13.91 -1.94
CA LEU A 770 28.64 13.66 -1.66
C LEU A 770 27.86 14.92 -1.29
N LYS A 771 28.51 16.08 -1.25
CA LYS A 771 27.92 17.39 -0.89
C LYS A 771 27.22 17.38 0.48
N ILE A 772 27.79 16.68 1.46
CA ILE A 772 27.24 16.62 2.81
C ILE A 772 27.80 17.78 3.64
N PRO A 773 26.96 18.67 4.21
CA PRO A 773 27.44 19.77 5.05
C PRO A 773 28.17 19.25 6.28
N HIS A 774 29.43 19.66 6.44
CA HIS A 774 30.26 19.27 7.57
C HIS A 774 31.25 20.37 7.93
N GLU A 775 31.93 20.20 9.06
CA GLU A 775 32.97 21.09 9.54
C GLU A 775 34.29 20.32 9.58
N TYR A 776 35.29 20.78 8.83
CA TYR A 776 36.62 20.18 8.77
C TYR A 776 37.70 21.17 9.21
N ARG A 777 38.58 20.75 10.13
CA ARG A 777 39.78 21.50 10.52
C ARG A 777 40.99 20.58 10.56
N ASP A 778 41.91 20.73 9.60
CA ASP A 778 43.01 19.78 9.41
C ASP A 778 44.12 19.84 10.48
N GLY A 779 44.20 20.84 11.36
CA GLY A 779 45.35 20.95 12.27
C GLY A 779 45.17 21.94 13.43
N PRO A 780 46.17 22.07 14.33
CA PRO A 780 47.54 21.53 14.25
C PRO A 780 47.66 20.04 14.66
N GLN A 781 48.83 19.44 14.38
CA GLN A 781 49.18 18.11 14.90
C GLN A 781 49.30 18.14 16.43
N ARG A 782 48.70 17.16 17.10
CA ARG A 782 48.83 16.99 18.55
C ARG A 782 49.04 15.51 18.87
N LYS A 783 49.44 15.22 20.11
CA LYS A 783 49.58 13.84 20.59
C LYS A 783 48.22 13.14 20.60
N HIS A 784 48.19 11.86 20.24
CA HIS A 784 46.97 11.03 20.17
C HIS A 784 46.44 10.68 21.59
N ASP A 785 45.95 11.67 22.32
CA ASP A 785 45.35 11.54 23.65
C ASP A 785 44.40 12.71 23.96
N TRP A 786 43.61 12.59 25.03
CA TRP A 786 42.68 13.62 25.49
C TRP A 786 43.39 14.90 25.97
N HIS A 787 44.59 14.78 26.54
CA HIS A 787 45.27 15.88 27.25
C HIS A 787 46.07 16.80 26.33
N SER A 788 46.10 16.54 25.02
CA SER A 788 46.86 17.33 24.05
C SER A 788 46.21 18.67 23.67
N GLY A 789 45.15 19.07 24.39
CA GLY A 789 44.60 20.43 24.40
C GLY A 789 43.60 20.76 23.29
N TRP A 790 43.04 19.75 22.62
CA TRP A 790 42.03 19.94 21.55
C TRP A 790 40.59 20.02 22.08
N VAL A 791 40.35 19.53 23.30
CA VAL A 791 39.00 19.35 23.86
C VAL A 791 38.22 20.66 23.90
N THR A 792 38.82 21.74 24.40
CA THR A 792 38.18 23.07 24.49
C THR A 792 37.67 23.54 23.14
N GLU A 793 38.53 23.57 22.13
CA GLU A 793 38.18 24.03 20.78
C GLU A 793 37.04 23.21 20.18
N LEU A 794 37.13 21.88 20.29
CA LEU A 794 36.14 21.01 19.66
C LEU A 794 34.79 21.05 20.38
N VAL A 795 34.79 21.13 21.72
CA VAL A 795 33.57 21.24 22.51
C VAL A 795 32.86 22.56 22.25
N GLU A 796 33.58 23.69 22.22
CA GLU A 796 33.01 25.00 21.88
C GLU A 796 32.39 24.99 20.49
N LEU A 797 33.08 24.40 19.51
CA LEU A 797 32.57 24.24 18.15
C LEU A 797 31.32 23.37 18.09
N LEU A 798 31.31 22.24 18.81
CA LEU A 798 30.20 21.29 18.88
C LEU A 798 28.95 21.90 19.53
N VAL A 799 29.13 22.74 20.55
CA VAL A 799 28.05 23.39 21.30
C VAL A 799 27.62 24.71 20.65
N SER A 800 28.42 25.34 19.78
CA SER A 800 28.03 26.57 19.09
C SER A 800 26.74 26.41 18.25
N THR A 801 25.88 27.42 18.26
CA THR A 801 24.64 27.49 17.48
C THR A 801 24.87 28.23 16.17
N ASN A 802 25.63 27.67 15.23
CA ASN A 802 25.79 28.28 13.90
C ASN A 802 25.51 27.28 12.78
N GLY A 803 24.29 27.39 12.25
CA GLY A 803 23.87 26.82 10.98
C GLY A 803 22.97 27.78 10.19
N GLY A 804 23.10 29.10 10.39
CA GLY A 804 22.33 30.10 9.67
C GLY A 804 23.04 31.45 9.58
N LYS A 805 23.40 31.81 8.34
CA LYS A 805 23.97 33.09 7.85
C LYS A 805 25.47 33.32 8.11
N ASN A 806 26.28 32.93 7.12
CA ASN A 806 26.96 33.88 6.24
C ASN A 806 26.93 33.34 4.81
#